data_AF-A0AAF5DEM7-F1
#
_entry.id   AF-A0AAF5DEM7-F1
#
_cell.length_a   1.000
_cell.length_b   1.000
_cell.length_c   1.000
_cell.angle_alpha   90.00
_cell.angle_beta   90.00
_cell.angle_gamma   90.00
#
_symmetry.space_group_name_H-M   'P 1'
#
loop_
_entity.id
_entity.type
_entity.pdbx_description
1 polymer ?
#
loop_
_entity_poly.entity_id
_entity_poly.type
_entity_poly.pdbx_seq_one_letter_code
_entity_poly.pdbx_strand_id
1 'polypeptide(L)'
;MLKFSTSLILFLSILNSLSYGQENYYNVCKLEVINAQKVFVNMIHERIKIEKNKREKRIKTFFENTDPIIDDSAPTSQVPDCPYAPNTTIFPNPTSSNDINYQKEQLFNKFIIPNFLNVPIGDDPFVFYLEKLQSYIQDVEGICNGPEFKGFDSVTDKQVLGFLGVLSINHANHVCPICQKFTQHIRSILKPTLLTVSDKSSLHIIQYLYQHIPENDDLCSILLPGCHEQFLNKNSSGTRATACLECPLCMTGTTVLEHTVFFNQPVVNGIHSFLNSSIFHNLCAELCHMGPTSLFPHGVSYSGCRNSMSNFYTFTINALKNILIPNNFCSLEINVCKPGETPNILTCLKDLCLDGLPKIMQEICKIIPSDPTEAAYFIGLKPRPEDDEKQRHIIDFFDKLSFGYFKFDKYFLYLVFVVKIFFFMARIGHRPGGFNLPKKKHNSGRHRTKGEINRTQTGRVDVKLSLKKHKALIGRNQRRLIAKEHRLIHRNQISAEKQLKGYKCAAIVTVISFDFEFKVDKLIESIVSHEDIEYKFNPSNTILYTKLKRFQNAQLGFMIPEYGNIDAVFNCLKASDILMIIWPGNGDISETQKDFIRYVKAFGVPSVIHFTPSPTNHKEKSQNKQILDKVISNWALGEEKFHYLDIKDIYNFLRLIKDHKKKPMAIQVKRSYLIADDISVIGDTEDYITAIKCVIRGAPLNPQRLLSLQGVGNFQIVKIVETDSLWNTKDSSFEFNPKPGKREWIADNDKQEDLQESIIPDPMEGEQTWPSRDDYEIVKKSNEIIDDTKKKISIKVPKGTSDYQAAWFVNDDDEEEEEMNDEEMDECMSEGGSWEPTDVNEEEDTKIIPDDNATIFMDDQDMEYDNEAYDIYKDARSHANFPDEIETPKDIPARQRFQKYRGLKSFKNAKWDPKENLPFDYARIFKISNYLQTRKVINKEIENDFNDEKLAVPLGTTCIIFLRNAPIHIFDRFVEGAPLVMYQLLRHEQKMSVMNIVLKRVQGFDDIVKNKARMVFQVGFRKFAAEPIFSQHTNGDKFKMERFMPDEGTFVATIYAPITFTPCPVVAYVEMDDGRYRLAATGSVLDLNPDRIILKRTVLSGHPFKINKRSVVCRYMFFNKEDIDYFKPLELWTPSGARGHIKESLGTHGLFKCTFDKQLTAMDVILLNLYKRVYPKWNLDQCIPPAKWTLSNYPHGIIPFNALKTSK
;
A
#
# COMPACT_ATOMS: atom_id res chain seq x y z
N MET A 1 36.21 -10.79 4.34
CA MET A 1 37.14 -11.59 5.16
C MET A 1 38.43 -10.84 5.49
N LEU A 2 39.38 -10.62 4.57
CA LEU A 2 40.71 -10.03 4.87
C LEU A 2 40.80 -8.48 4.91
N LYS A 3 39.75 -7.76 5.34
CA LYS A 3 39.76 -6.27 5.44
C LYS A 3 39.15 -5.69 6.73
N PHE A 4 38.90 -6.52 7.76
CA PHE A 4 38.38 -6.09 9.07
C PHE A 4 39.47 -6.03 10.16
N SER A 5 40.72 -5.70 9.79
CA SER A 5 41.87 -5.81 10.70
C SER A 5 42.16 -4.58 11.56
N THR A 6 41.77 -3.36 11.15
CA THR A 6 42.35 -2.13 11.74
C THR A 6 41.87 -1.79 13.15
N SER A 7 40.60 -2.02 13.53
CA SER A 7 40.15 -1.79 14.91
C SER A 7 40.53 -2.92 15.88
N LEU A 8 40.85 -4.10 15.35
CA LEU A 8 41.20 -5.30 16.11
C LEU A 8 42.67 -5.27 16.58
N ILE A 9 43.55 -4.66 15.78
CA ILE A 9 44.99 -4.52 16.06
C ILE A 9 45.27 -3.65 17.30
N LEU A 10 44.50 -2.58 17.52
CA LEU A 10 44.65 -1.72 18.70
C LEU A 10 44.24 -2.43 20.00
N PHE A 11 43.21 -3.29 19.96
CA PHE A 11 42.70 -4.03 21.12
C PHE A 11 43.71 -5.06 21.66
N LEU A 12 44.55 -5.65 20.80
CA LEU A 12 45.58 -6.61 21.24
C LEU A 12 46.89 -6.00 21.71
N SER A 13 47.16 -4.72 21.42
CA SER A 13 48.42 -4.09 21.86
C SER A 13 48.51 -3.91 23.39
N ILE A 14 47.36 -3.84 24.08
CA ILE A 14 47.27 -3.52 25.52
C ILE A 14 47.23 -4.79 26.40
N LEU A 15 47.08 -5.98 25.81
CA LEU A 15 47.15 -7.27 26.52
C LEU A 15 48.59 -7.68 26.93
N ASN A 16 49.61 -6.91 26.55
CA ASN A 16 51.03 -7.29 26.62
C ASN A 16 51.73 -7.07 28.00
N SER A 17 50.99 -6.87 29.10
CA SER A 17 51.61 -6.53 30.41
C SER A 17 51.31 -7.48 31.58
N LEU A 18 50.38 -8.43 31.46
CA LEU A 18 49.94 -9.28 32.59
C LEU A 18 49.62 -10.73 32.19
N SER A 19 50.63 -11.62 32.21
CA SER A 19 50.55 -12.99 32.79
C SER A 19 51.76 -13.88 32.41
N TYR A 20 52.93 -13.61 32.98
CA TYR A 20 54.06 -14.54 32.90
C TYR A 20 53.84 -15.73 33.86
N GLY A 21 53.57 -16.92 33.31
CA GLY A 21 53.74 -18.22 33.97
C GLY A 21 52.84 -18.58 35.18
N GLN A 22 51.64 -19.14 34.93
CA GLN A 22 50.93 -19.96 35.93
C GLN A 22 50.40 -21.28 35.36
N GLU A 23 50.80 -22.40 35.96
CA GLU A 23 50.33 -23.77 35.65
C GLU A 23 48.80 -23.93 35.79
N ASN A 24 48.13 -23.01 36.49
CA ASN A 24 46.67 -22.99 36.62
C ASN A 24 45.95 -22.79 35.28
N TYR A 25 46.48 -21.97 34.35
CA TYR A 25 45.76 -21.64 33.11
C TYR A 25 45.60 -22.87 32.20
N TYR A 26 46.69 -23.62 31.97
CA TYR A 26 46.66 -24.86 31.18
C TYR A 26 45.68 -25.88 31.78
N ASN A 27 45.68 -26.04 33.12
CA ASN A 27 44.78 -26.99 33.79
C ASN A 27 43.30 -26.58 33.70
N VAL A 28 42.98 -25.29 33.79
CA VAL A 28 41.61 -24.77 33.61
C VAL A 28 41.16 -24.92 32.16
N CYS A 29 41.99 -24.54 31.19
CA CYS A 29 41.73 -24.70 29.76
C CYS A 29 41.48 -26.17 29.40
N LYS A 30 42.37 -27.08 29.85
CA LYS A 30 42.26 -28.52 29.64
C LYS A 30 40.96 -29.10 30.23
N LEU A 31 40.54 -28.62 31.40
CA LEU A 31 39.28 -29.05 32.02
C LEU A 31 38.06 -28.59 31.21
N GLU A 32 38.01 -27.33 30.75
CA GLU A 32 36.92 -26.82 29.91
C GLU A 32 36.84 -27.54 28.56
N VAL A 33 37.98 -27.80 27.90
CA VAL A 33 38.04 -28.56 26.63
C VAL A 33 37.55 -30.00 26.82
N ILE A 34 37.99 -30.71 27.86
CA ILE A 34 37.52 -32.07 28.16
C ILE A 34 36.02 -32.08 28.48
N ASN A 35 35.50 -31.04 29.14
CA ASN A 35 34.08 -30.93 29.42
C ASN A 35 33.28 -30.70 28.12
N ALA A 36 33.76 -29.84 27.23
CA ALA A 36 33.16 -29.63 25.90
C ALA A 36 33.13 -30.93 25.07
N GLN A 37 34.21 -31.72 25.09
CA GLN A 37 34.26 -33.04 24.44
C GLN A 37 33.15 -33.99 24.96
N LYS A 38 32.92 -34.03 26.27
CA LYS A 38 31.86 -34.86 26.88
C LYS A 38 30.46 -34.36 26.52
N VAL A 39 30.21 -33.06 26.60
CA VAL A 39 28.92 -32.44 26.25
C VAL A 39 28.59 -32.71 24.78
N PHE A 40 29.57 -32.57 23.87
CA PHE A 40 29.41 -32.83 22.44
C PHE A 40 28.99 -34.28 22.12
N VAL A 41 29.67 -35.27 22.71
CA VAL A 41 29.33 -36.70 22.50
C VAL A 41 27.95 -37.06 23.07
N ASN A 42 27.64 -36.58 24.28
CA ASN A 42 26.34 -36.82 24.90
C ASN A 42 25.20 -36.18 24.09
N MET A 43 25.37 -34.93 23.65
CA MET A 43 24.43 -34.19 22.81
C MET A 43 24.09 -34.99 21.54
N ILE A 44 25.09 -35.48 20.81
CA ILE A 44 24.87 -36.26 19.58
C ILE A 44 24.06 -37.54 19.88
N HIS A 45 24.42 -38.28 20.93
CA HIS A 45 23.69 -39.50 21.31
C HIS A 45 22.25 -39.26 21.75
N GLU A 46 21.95 -38.16 22.45
CA GLU A 46 20.57 -37.82 22.82
C GLU A 46 19.76 -37.31 21.63
N ARG A 47 20.33 -36.44 20.79
CA ARG A 47 19.64 -35.89 19.61
C ARG A 47 19.16 -36.99 18.68
N ILE A 48 19.99 -38.00 18.45
CA ILE A 48 19.68 -39.22 17.69
C ILE A 48 18.39 -39.91 18.15
N LYS A 49 18.15 -40.00 19.46
CA LYS A 49 16.91 -40.57 20.01
C LYS A 49 15.73 -39.61 19.90
N ILE A 50 15.95 -38.32 20.15
CA ILE A 50 14.90 -37.29 20.15
C ILE A 50 14.35 -37.05 18.74
N GLU A 51 15.23 -36.84 17.75
CA GLU A 51 14.84 -36.55 16.36
C GLU A 51 14.04 -37.72 15.79
N LYS A 52 14.54 -38.96 15.93
CA LYS A 52 13.84 -40.18 15.52
C LYS A 52 12.39 -40.23 16.05
N ASN A 53 12.20 -40.02 17.35
CA ASN A 53 10.87 -40.02 17.97
C ASN A 53 9.98 -38.84 17.51
N LYS A 54 10.54 -37.62 17.37
CA LYS A 54 9.80 -36.45 16.86
C LYS A 54 9.40 -36.62 15.39
N ARG A 55 10.27 -37.17 14.56
CA ARG A 55 10.04 -37.38 13.12
C ARG A 55 8.96 -38.42 12.83
N GLU A 56 9.00 -39.57 13.50
CA GLU A 56 7.93 -40.58 13.37
C GLU A 56 6.56 -40.00 13.76
N LYS A 57 6.50 -39.15 14.79
CA LYS A 57 5.29 -38.39 15.16
C LYS A 57 4.84 -37.42 14.06
N ARG A 58 5.74 -36.55 13.56
CA ARG A 58 5.41 -35.54 12.54
C ARG A 58 4.83 -36.17 11.27
N ILE A 59 5.44 -37.26 10.80
CA ILE A 59 4.96 -38.00 9.62
C ILE A 59 3.58 -38.60 9.86
N LYS A 60 3.33 -39.22 11.02
CA LYS A 60 1.97 -39.70 11.37
C LYS A 60 0.94 -38.57 11.42
N THR A 61 1.25 -37.48 12.12
CA THR A 61 0.33 -36.34 12.22
C THR A 61 0.08 -35.65 10.89
N PHE A 62 0.97 -35.79 9.89
CA PHE A 62 0.69 -35.32 8.54
C PHE A 62 -0.42 -36.17 7.91
N PHE A 63 -0.23 -37.49 7.83
CA PHE A 63 -1.22 -38.43 7.28
C PHE A 63 -2.57 -38.41 8.02
N GLU A 64 -2.59 -38.06 9.32
CA GLU A 64 -3.83 -37.93 10.11
C GLU A 64 -4.59 -36.61 9.90
N ASN A 65 -3.90 -35.51 9.54
CA ASN A 65 -4.49 -34.15 9.49
C ASN A 65 -4.65 -33.56 8.07
N THR A 66 -4.19 -34.25 7.02
CA THR A 66 -4.44 -33.82 5.63
C THR A 66 -5.57 -34.61 5.00
N ASP A 67 -6.63 -33.90 4.59
CA ASP A 67 -7.80 -34.48 3.93
C ASP A 67 -7.44 -35.10 2.56
N PRO A 68 -8.05 -36.24 2.19
CA PRO A 68 -7.80 -36.90 0.91
C PRO A 68 -8.36 -36.10 -0.27
N ILE A 69 -7.66 -36.11 -1.40
CA ILE A 69 -8.13 -35.49 -2.64
C ILE A 69 -9.23 -36.36 -3.26
N ILE A 70 -10.43 -35.80 -3.37
CA ILE A 70 -11.55 -36.36 -4.15
C ILE A 70 -11.65 -35.56 -5.46
N ASP A 71 -10.97 -36.04 -6.51
CA ASP A 71 -11.11 -35.53 -7.88
C ASP A 71 -11.68 -36.66 -8.77
N ASP A 72 -12.89 -36.46 -9.30
CA ASP A 72 -13.67 -37.47 -10.04
C ASP A 72 -13.42 -37.45 -11.58
N SER A 73 -12.38 -36.76 -12.07
CA SER A 73 -12.25 -36.47 -13.51
C SER A 73 -10.83 -36.47 -14.11
N ALA A 74 -10.22 -37.66 -14.25
CA ALA A 74 -9.13 -37.92 -15.22
C ALA A 74 -9.01 -39.42 -15.56
N PRO A 75 -8.48 -39.82 -16.74
CA PRO A 75 -8.70 -41.17 -17.28
C PRO A 75 -7.60 -42.21 -16.96
N THR A 76 -8.05 -43.44 -16.73
CA THR A 76 -7.42 -44.75 -17.05
C THR A 76 -5.90 -44.89 -16.84
N SER A 77 -5.54 -45.33 -15.63
CA SER A 77 -4.43 -46.25 -15.33
C SER A 77 -3.27 -46.35 -16.33
N GLN A 78 -2.28 -45.47 -16.21
CA GLN A 78 -0.91 -45.81 -16.57
C GLN A 78 -0.13 -46.10 -15.29
N VAL A 79 0.55 -47.24 -15.24
CA VAL A 79 1.39 -47.62 -14.10
C VAL A 79 2.55 -46.62 -14.02
N PRO A 80 2.82 -46.00 -12.86
CA PRO A 80 3.92 -45.05 -12.76
C PRO A 80 5.25 -45.76 -12.99
N ASP A 81 6.06 -45.22 -13.90
CA ASP A 81 7.45 -45.64 -14.07
C ASP A 81 8.23 -45.30 -12.80
N CYS A 82 8.44 -46.31 -11.94
CA CYS A 82 9.33 -46.27 -10.78
C CYS A 82 10.62 -47.07 -11.09
N PRO A 83 11.57 -46.53 -11.86
CA PRO A 83 12.78 -47.25 -12.29
C PRO A 83 13.82 -47.49 -11.18
N TYR A 84 13.63 -46.94 -9.98
CA TYR A 84 14.59 -47.00 -8.87
C TYR A 84 13.92 -47.46 -7.58
N ALA A 85 14.39 -48.58 -7.04
CA ALA A 85 14.02 -49.01 -5.69
C ALA A 85 14.56 -48.01 -4.64
N PRO A 86 13.85 -47.77 -3.52
CA PRO A 86 14.25 -46.79 -2.52
C PRO A 86 15.44 -47.34 -1.72
N ASN A 87 16.65 -46.90 -2.07
CA ASN A 87 17.88 -47.26 -1.36
C ASN A 87 17.96 -46.51 -0.03
N THR A 88 17.45 -47.15 1.02
CA THR A 88 17.29 -46.63 2.38
C THR A 88 16.35 -45.43 2.49
N THR A 89 15.46 -45.49 3.50
CA THR A 89 14.49 -44.43 3.79
C THR A 89 15.15 -43.05 3.85
N ILE A 90 14.50 -41.99 3.36
CA ILE A 90 15.04 -40.64 3.07
C ILE A 90 16.06 -40.12 4.09
N PHE A 91 15.78 -40.38 5.37
CA PHE A 91 16.76 -40.38 6.44
C PHE A 91 16.50 -41.73 7.15
N PRO A 92 17.43 -42.70 7.13
CA PRO A 92 17.25 -43.91 7.90
C PRO A 92 17.28 -43.60 9.38
N ASN A 93 16.76 -44.55 10.15
CA ASN A 93 16.94 -44.51 11.60
C ASN A 93 18.44 -44.33 11.87
N PRO A 94 18.88 -43.22 12.51
CA PRO A 94 20.28 -42.96 12.77
C PRO A 94 20.86 -44.22 13.40
N THR A 95 21.87 -44.79 12.74
CA THR A 95 22.25 -46.19 12.95
C THR A 95 22.62 -46.39 14.40
N SER A 96 21.75 -47.11 15.13
CA SER A 96 22.14 -47.68 16.41
C SER A 96 23.34 -48.58 16.12
N SER A 97 24.50 -48.20 16.63
CA SER A 97 25.75 -48.94 16.58
C SER A 97 25.64 -50.22 17.42
N ASN A 98 24.78 -51.14 16.98
CA ASN A 98 24.52 -52.42 17.63
C ASN A 98 25.70 -53.41 17.48
N ASP A 99 26.75 -53.00 16.75
CA ASP A 99 28.06 -53.67 16.69
C ASP A 99 29.18 -52.88 17.41
N ILE A 100 28.86 -52.14 18.48
CA ILE A 100 29.89 -51.71 19.45
C ILE A 100 29.50 -52.16 20.86
N ASN A 101 30.23 -53.17 21.35
CA ASN A 101 30.10 -53.65 22.72
C ASN A 101 30.25 -52.50 23.73
N TYR A 102 29.26 -52.39 24.61
CA TYR A 102 29.33 -51.60 25.84
C TYR A 102 30.53 -52.07 26.70
N GLN A 103 31.67 -51.39 26.61
CA GLN A 103 32.67 -51.27 27.71
C GLN A 103 33.84 -50.33 27.35
N LYS A 104 34.20 -49.49 28.33
CA LYS A 104 35.41 -48.64 28.43
C LYS A 104 35.48 -47.42 27.50
N GLU A 105 35.45 -46.25 28.15
CA GLU A 105 36.18 -45.01 27.80
C GLU A 105 36.55 -44.85 26.32
N GLN A 106 35.58 -44.44 25.49
CA GLN A 106 35.89 -44.01 24.13
C GLN A 106 36.62 -42.67 24.18
N LEU A 107 37.93 -42.72 23.91
CA LEU A 107 38.73 -41.56 23.54
C LEU A 107 38.03 -40.81 22.40
N PHE A 108 37.83 -39.50 22.57
CA PHE A 108 37.15 -38.59 21.61
C PHE A 108 37.69 -38.73 20.18
N ASN A 109 38.97 -39.11 20.05
CA ASN A 109 39.69 -39.41 18.80
C ASN A 109 39.16 -40.61 17.98
N LYS A 110 38.24 -41.42 18.52
CA LYS A 110 37.64 -42.58 17.83
C LYS A 110 36.12 -42.47 17.66
N PHE A 111 35.51 -41.38 18.10
CA PHE A 111 34.08 -41.16 17.94
C PHE A 111 33.79 -40.80 16.47
N ILE A 112 33.00 -41.62 15.79
CA ILE A 112 32.56 -41.37 14.40
C ILE A 112 31.19 -40.71 14.48
N ILE A 113 31.04 -39.54 13.88
CA ILE A 113 29.75 -38.84 13.83
C ILE A 113 28.80 -39.62 12.92
N PRO A 114 27.65 -40.08 13.41
CA PRO A 114 26.71 -40.82 12.59
C PRO A 114 26.01 -39.90 11.60
N ASN A 115 25.88 -40.39 10.36
CA ASN A 115 25.18 -39.71 9.28
C ASN A 115 23.73 -39.38 9.67
N PHE A 116 23.33 -38.11 9.54
CA PHE A 116 21.94 -37.68 9.75
C PHE A 116 21.09 -37.90 8.50
N LEU A 117 21.63 -37.64 7.31
CA LEU A 117 20.95 -37.82 6.02
C LEU A 117 21.30 -39.12 5.30
N ASN A 118 22.29 -39.87 5.79
CA ASN A 118 22.78 -41.13 5.21
C ASN A 118 23.19 -41.07 3.73
N VAL A 119 23.73 -39.91 3.33
CA VAL A 119 24.47 -39.68 2.08
C VAL A 119 25.87 -40.30 2.22
N PRO A 120 26.58 -40.72 1.14
CA PRO A 120 27.99 -41.07 1.21
C PRO A 120 28.83 -40.14 2.11
N ILE A 121 29.72 -40.76 2.89
CA ILE A 121 30.52 -40.12 3.93
C ILE A 121 31.35 -38.99 3.29
N GLY A 122 31.13 -37.75 3.74
CA GLY A 122 31.75 -36.53 3.23
C GLY A 122 30.78 -35.54 2.57
N ASP A 123 29.59 -35.99 2.11
CA ASP A 123 28.63 -35.12 1.42
C ASP A 123 27.56 -34.50 2.35
N ASP A 124 27.29 -35.09 3.53
CA ASP A 124 26.33 -34.53 4.50
C ASP A 124 26.90 -33.25 5.16
N PRO A 125 26.34 -32.05 4.90
CA PRO A 125 26.91 -30.79 5.35
C PRO A 125 26.87 -30.62 6.87
N PHE A 126 25.93 -31.29 7.56
CA PHE A 126 25.86 -31.27 9.02
C PHE A 126 26.94 -32.16 9.64
N VAL A 127 27.19 -33.33 9.05
CA VAL A 127 28.29 -34.21 9.46
C VAL A 127 29.63 -33.52 9.23
N PHE A 128 29.86 -32.93 8.05
CA PHE A 128 31.08 -32.18 7.76
C PHE A 128 31.31 -30.99 8.72
N TYR A 129 30.26 -30.28 9.11
CA TYR A 129 30.34 -29.21 10.11
C TYR A 129 30.69 -29.75 11.50
N LEU A 130 30.04 -30.84 11.93
CA LEU A 130 30.31 -31.49 13.21
C LEU A 130 31.70 -32.14 13.25
N GLU A 131 32.19 -32.72 12.15
CA GLU A 131 33.56 -33.25 12.00
C GLU A 131 34.60 -32.14 12.10
N LYS A 132 34.32 -30.96 11.49
CA LYS A 132 35.15 -29.77 11.69
C LYS A 132 35.17 -29.32 13.14
N LEU A 133 34.01 -29.19 13.80
CA LEU A 133 33.92 -28.88 15.23
C LEU A 133 34.70 -29.89 16.08
N GLN A 134 34.52 -31.18 15.83
CA GLN A 134 35.27 -32.25 16.48
C GLN A 134 36.78 -32.04 16.31
N SER A 135 37.25 -31.79 15.08
CA SER A 135 38.68 -31.55 14.78
C SER A 135 39.26 -30.33 15.52
N TYR A 136 38.46 -29.28 15.73
CA TYR A 136 38.88 -28.07 16.45
C TYR A 136 39.06 -28.29 17.95
N ILE A 137 38.36 -29.26 18.54
CA ILE A 137 38.36 -29.55 19.98
C ILE A 137 39.21 -30.80 20.29
N GLN A 138 39.59 -31.55 19.26
CA GLN A 138 40.37 -32.79 19.37
C GLN A 138 41.79 -32.55 19.91
N ASP A 139 42.44 -31.47 19.49
CA ASP A 139 43.85 -31.19 19.77
C ASP A 139 44.05 -30.36 21.05
N VAL A 140 43.78 -30.97 22.20
CA VAL A 140 43.82 -30.32 23.53
C VAL A 140 45.15 -29.62 23.82
N GLU A 141 46.26 -30.15 23.31
CA GLU A 141 47.58 -29.53 23.47
C GLU A 141 47.76 -28.33 22.54
N GLY A 142 47.33 -28.41 21.27
CA GLY A 142 47.34 -27.28 20.35
C GLY A 142 46.44 -26.10 20.78
N ILE A 143 45.40 -26.36 21.59
CA ILE A 143 44.49 -25.33 22.12
C ILE A 143 45.08 -24.68 23.38
N CYS A 144 45.54 -25.48 24.34
CA CYS A 144 45.93 -24.98 25.67
C CYS A 144 47.44 -24.73 25.85
N ASN A 145 48.31 -25.27 24.99
CA ASN A 145 49.77 -25.11 24.99
C ASN A 145 50.28 -24.49 23.67
N GLY A 146 49.69 -23.35 23.27
CA GLY A 146 50.21 -22.53 22.18
C GLY A 146 51.14 -21.41 22.67
N PRO A 147 51.84 -20.70 21.77
CA PRO A 147 52.64 -19.52 22.12
C PRO A 147 51.77 -18.41 22.73
N GLU A 148 52.38 -17.58 23.59
CA GLU A 148 51.73 -16.42 24.21
C GLU A 148 51.18 -15.45 23.14
N PHE A 149 49.97 -14.92 23.39
CA PHE A 149 49.29 -13.96 22.51
C PHE A 149 50.02 -12.61 22.49
N LYS A 150 50.93 -12.43 21.53
CA LYS A 150 51.67 -11.16 21.30
C LYS A 150 51.02 -10.23 20.28
N GLY A 151 50.00 -10.73 19.57
CA GLY A 151 49.24 -10.06 18.50
C GLY A 151 48.48 -11.09 17.63
N PHE A 152 47.61 -10.65 16.72
CA PHE A 152 46.81 -11.58 15.89
C PHE A 152 47.67 -12.53 15.06
N ASP A 153 48.82 -12.06 14.59
CA ASP A 153 49.77 -12.82 13.78
C ASP A 153 50.52 -13.92 14.58
N SER A 154 50.42 -13.90 15.91
CA SER A 154 51.01 -14.91 16.80
C SER A 154 50.03 -15.99 17.25
N VAL A 155 48.73 -15.80 17.02
CA VAL A 155 47.71 -16.76 17.44
C VAL A 155 47.63 -17.89 16.43
N THR A 156 47.81 -19.13 16.88
CA THR A 156 47.67 -20.27 15.99
C THR A 156 46.20 -20.49 15.63
N ASP A 157 45.90 -20.88 14.39
CA ASP A 157 44.53 -21.20 13.95
C ASP A 157 43.85 -22.19 14.90
N LYS A 158 44.61 -23.14 15.45
CA LYS A 158 44.14 -24.14 16.43
C LYS A 158 43.63 -23.50 17.73
N GLN A 159 44.31 -22.48 18.26
CA GLN A 159 43.84 -21.76 19.45
C GLN A 159 42.53 -21.02 19.17
N VAL A 160 42.42 -20.29 18.06
CA VAL A 160 41.19 -19.54 17.72
C VAL A 160 40.01 -20.49 17.47
N LEU A 161 40.22 -21.52 16.64
CA LEU A 161 39.17 -22.46 16.26
C LEU A 161 38.76 -23.36 17.43
N GLY A 162 39.69 -23.80 18.26
CA GLY A 162 39.40 -24.54 19.49
C GLY A 162 38.65 -23.70 20.52
N PHE A 163 39.00 -22.42 20.68
CA PHE A 163 38.27 -21.50 21.57
C PHE A 163 36.83 -21.26 21.09
N LEU A 164 36.63 -21.03 19.79
CA LEU A 164 35.28 -20.96 19.19
C LEU A 164 34.49 -22.28 19.37
N GLY A 165 35.17 -23.42 19.24
CA GLY A 165 34.61 -24.74 19.53
C GLY A 165 34.10 -24.86 20.97
N VAL A 166 34.94 -24.55 21.96
CA VAL A 166 34.55 -24.58 23.38
C VAL A 166 33.41 -23.61 23.68
N LEU A 167 33.46 -22.38 23.13
CA LEU A 167 32.45 -21.36 23.40
C LEU A 167 31.07 -21.75 22.83
N SER A 168 31.04 -22.36 21.62
CA SER A 168 29.81 -22.89 20.99
C SER A 168 29.20 -24.13 21.67
N ILE A 169 29.94 -24.78 22.58
CA ILE A 169 29.48 -25.98 23.32
C ILE A 169 29.17 -25.65 24.79
N ASN A 170 30.10 -25.02 25.51
CA ASN A 170 29.95 -24.77 26.95
C ASN A 170 29.22 -23.45 27.26
N HIS A 171 29.24 -22.47 26.34
CA HIS A 171 28.79 -21.09 26.57
C HIS A 171 27.90 -20.54 25.45
N ALA A 172 27.13 -21.40 24.79
CA ALA A 172 26.22 -21.02 23.70
C ALA A 172 25.05 -20.10 24.15
N ASN A 173 24.88 -19.93 25.47
CA ASN A 173 23.83 -19.20 26.17
C ASN A 173 23.43 -17.87 25.54
N HIS A 174 24.41 -17.09 25.06
CA HIS A 174 24.20 -15.76 24.49
C HIS A 174 23.76 -15.77 23.02
N VAL A 175 23.78 -16.94 22.37
CA VAL A 175 23.52 -17.11 20.94
C VAL A 175 22.29 -18.01 20.68
N CYS A 176 21.95 -18.91 21.60
CA CYS A 176 20.77 -19.80 21.47
C CYS A 176 19.45 -19.04 21.24
N PRO A 177 19.11 -17.95 21.98
CA PRO A 177 17.88 -17.20 21.73
C PRO A 177 17.88 -16.54 20.35
N ILE A 178 19.04 -16.05 19.91
CA ILE A 178 19.24 -15.40 18.61
C ILE A 178 19.03 -16.41 17.48
N CYS A 179 19.61 -17.61 17.60
CA CYS A 179 19.41 -18.70 16.65
C CYS A 179 17.94 -19.13 16.57
N GLN A 180 17.24 -19.26 17.71
CA GLN A 180 15.82 -19.60 17.74
C GLN A 180 14.99 -18.54 17.01
N LYS A 181 15.22 -17.25 17.30
CA LYS A 181 14.55 -16.11 16.65
C LYS A 181 14.76 -16.13 15.14
N PHE A 182 15.99 -16.36 14.68
CA PHE A 182 16.35 -16.49 13.26
C PHE A 182 15.68 -17.68 12.57
N THR A 183 15.84 -18.88 13.13
CA THR A 183 15.30 -20.12 12.53
C THR A 183 13.78 -20.12 12.50
N GLN A 184 13.14 -19.55 13.52
CA GLN A 184 11.69 -19.34 13.55
C GLN A 184 11.22 -18.38 12.45
N HIS A 185 11.91 -17.27 12.23
CA HIS A 185 11.57 -16.31 11.16
C HIS A 185 11.80 -16.90 9.75
N ILE A 186 12.91 -17.59 9.53
CA ILE A 186 13.19 -18.29 8.26
C ILE A 186 12.12 -19.36 8.00
N ARG A 187 11.70 -20.09 9.03
CA ARG A 187 10.63 -21.09 8.92
C ARG A 187 9.26 -20.45 8.63
N SER A 188 8.97 -19.27 9.17
CA SER A 188 7.75 -18.51 8.84
C SER A 188 7.79 -17.83 7.47
N ILE A 189 8.96 -17.70 6.83
CA ILE A 189 9.10 -17.25 5.42
C ILE A 189 8.94 -18.43 4.44
N LEU A 190 9.39 -19.63 4.83
CA LEU A 190 9.22 -20.85 4.04
C LEU A 190 7.76 -21.34 3.99
N LYS A 191 6.96 -21.11 5.04
CA LYS A 191 5.57 -21.59 5.10
C LYS A 191 4.60 -20.88 4.13
N PRO A 192 4.70 -19.55 3.88
CA PRO A 192 3.94 -18.87 2.82
C PRO A 192 4.40 -19.22 1.41
N THR A 193 5.70 -19.43 1.17
CA THR A 193 6.24 -19.82 -0.15
C THR A 193 5.88 -21.25 -0.55
N LEU A 194 5.42 -22.06 0.40
CA LEU A 194 4.73 -23.33 0.18
C LEU A 194 3.31 -23.17 -0.41
N LEU A 195 2.64 -22.04 -0.17
CA LEU A 195 1.26 -21.77 -0.65
C LEU A 195 1.21 -21.13 -2.05
N THR A 196 2.35 -20.71 -2.60
CA THR A 196 2.43 -20.15 -3.97
C THR A 196 2.57 -21.22 -5.05
N VAL A 197 2.47 -22.51 -4.68
CA VAL A 197 2.54 -23.65 -5.60
C VAL A 197 1.12 -23.94 -6.12
N SER A 198 0.90 -23.88 -7.42
CA SER A 198 -0.42 -24.08 -8.05
C SER A 198 -0.97 -25.48 -7.85
N ASP A 199 -0.21 -26.49 -8.27
CA ASP A 199 -0.72 -27.83 -8.45
C ASP A 199 -0.83 -28.52 -7.07
N LYS A 200 -2.07 -28.80 -6.61
CA LYS A 200 -2.35 -29.41 -5.29
C LYS A 200 -1.50 -30.66 -4.99
N SER A 201 -1.29 -31.51 -5.99
CA SER A 201 -0.46 -32.72 -5.88
C SER A 201 0.99 -32.39 -5.54
N SER A 202 1.57 -31.37 -6.18
CA SER A 202 2.92 -30.90 -5.87
C SER A 202 2.98 -30.17 -4.52
N LEU A 203 1.92 -29.47 -4.13
CA LEU A 203 1.80 -28.83 -2.81
C LEU A 203 1.88 -29.87 -1.69
N HIS A 204 1.18 -31.01 -1.80
CA HIS A 204 1.30 -32.11 -0.83
C HIS A 204 2.69 -32.76 -0.81
N ILE A 205 3.37 -32.91 -1.96
CA ILE A 205 4.75 -33.42 -2.03
C ILE A 205 5.72 -32.49 -1.28
N ILE A 206 5.56 -31.17 -1.42
CA ILE A 206 6.43 -30.18 -0.77
C ILE A 206 6.07 -30.04 0.72
N GLN A 207 4.79 -30.14 1.11
CA GLN A 207 4.38 -30.26 2.52
C GLN A 207 4.96 -31.49 3.20
N TYR A 208 5.00 -32.64 2.50
CA TYR A 208 5.64 -33.85 3.00
C TYR A 208 7.14 -33.62 3.25
N LEU A 209 7.87 -33.04 2.28
CA LEU A 209 9.28 -32.66 2.45
C LEU A 209 9.47 -31.68 3.63
N TYR A 210 8.55 -30.76 3.88
CA TYR A 210 8.62 -29.82 4.99
C TYR A 210 8.50 -30.49 6.37
N GLN A 211 7.77 -31.60 6.49
CA GLN A 211 7.68 -32.40 7.73
C GLN A 211 8.98 -33.15 8.06
N HIS A 212 9.86 -33.36 7.07
CA HIS A 212 11.18 -33.92 7.26
C HIS A 212 12.24 -32.89 7.72
N ILE A 213 11.94 -31.59 7.73
CA ILE A 213 12.87 -30.56 8.20
C ILE A 213 12.84 -30.53 9.74
N PRO A 214 13.98 -30.69 10.46
CA PRO A 214 14.03 -30.66 11.93
C PRO A 214 13.39 -29.39 12.54
N GLU A 215 12.93 -29.43 13.79
CA GLU A 215 12.34 -28.25 14.45
C GLU A 215 13.41 -27.17 14.76
N ASN A 216 13.00 -25.97 15.18
CA ASN A 216 13.92 -24.84 15.36
C ASN A 216 14.99 -25.16 16.41
N ASP A 217 14.57 -25.75 17.53
CA ASP A 217 15.43 -26.25 18.60
C ASP A 217 16.39 -27.36 18.12
N ASP A 218 15.99 -28.15 17.11
CA ASP A 218 16.85 -29.16 16.49
C ASP A 218 17.91 -28.51 15.59
N LEU A 219 17.52 -27.57 14.73
CA LEU A 219 18.46 -26.82 13.88
C LEU A 219 19.49 -26.04 14.72
N CYS A 220 19.05 -25.37 15.78
CA CYS A 220 19.95 -24.59 16.63
C CYS A 220 20.86 -25.44 17.49
N SER A 221 20.45 -26.63 17.92
CA SER A 221 21.35 -27.55 18.67
C SER A 221 22.35 -28.29 17.77
N ILE A 222 22.05 -28.47 16.48
CA ILE A 222 23.02 -28.98 15.50
C ILE A 222 24.08 -27.92 15.18
N LEU A 223 23.68 -26.65 15.02
CA LEU A 223 24.60 -25.53 14.77
C LEU A 223 25.40 -25.12 16.01
N LEU A 224 24.79 -25.18 17.19
CA LEU A 224 25.37 -24.77 18.48
C LEU A 224 25.08 -25.85 19.53
N PRO A 225 25.99 -26.83 19.72
CA PRO A 225 25.76 -27.96 20.62
C PRO A 225 25.33 -27.56 22.04
N GLY A 226 25.84 -26.44 22.55
CA GLY A 226 25.51 -25.94 23.89
C GLY A 226 24.04 -25.55 24.09
N CYS A 227 23.31 -25.29 23.01
CA CYS A 227 21.88 -24.98 23.12
C CYS A 227 21.02 -26.19 23.52
N HIS A 228 21.56 -27.41 23.43
CA HIS A 228 20.83 -28.64 23.73
C HIS A 228 20.26 -28.66 25.16
N GLU A 229 21.10 -28.38 26.17
CA GLU A 229 20.69 -28.41 27.58
C GLU A 229 19.75 -27.24 27.94
N GLN A 230 19.96 -26.06 27.34
CA GLN A 230 19.12 -24.88 27.60
C GLN A 230 17.67 -25.09 27.11
N PHE A 231 17.49 -25.65 25.91
CA PHE A 231 16.14 -25.90 25.37
C PHE A 231 15.40 -27.01 26.13
N LEU A 232 16.10 -28.04 26.64
CA LEU A 232 15.50 -29.03 27.53
C LEU A 232 14.95 -28.40 28.82
N ASN A 233 15.65 -27.41 29.37
CA ASN A 233 15.27 -26.68 30.57
C ASN A 233 14.24 -25.55 30.33
N LYS A 234 13.79 -25.32 29.08
CA LYS A 234 12.82 -24.30 28.65
C LYS A 234 13.15 -22.83 28.97
N ASN A 235 14.33 -22.52 29.50
CA ASN A 235 14.73 -21.16 29.84
C ASN A 235 15.55 -20.52 28.71
N SER A 236 14.87 -20.07 27.65
CA SER A 236 15.45 -19.22 26.59
C SER A 236 15.27 -17.72 26.90
N SER A 237 15.53 -17.30 28.14
CA SER A 237 15.51 -15.89 28.55
C SER A 237 16.81 -15.21 28.11
N GLY A 238 16.69 -14.17 27.26
CA GLY A 238 17.84 -13.41 26.79
C GLY A 238 18.63 -12.74 27.91
N THR A 239 19.96 -12.77 27.82
CA THR A 239 20.88 -12.05 28.71
C THR A 239 21.17 -10.65 28.15
N ARG A 240 21.92 -9.80 28.87
CA ARG A 240 22.23 -8.45 28.36
C ARG A 240 23.08 -8.51 27.09
N ALA A 241 24.02 -9.44 27.05
CA ALA A 241 24.83 -9.79 25.89
C ALA A 241 23.99 -10.31 24.72
N THR A 242 22.89 -11.07 24.94
CA THR A 242 22.05 -11.52 23.81
C THR A 242 21.47 -10.32 23.08
N ALA A 243 20.92 -9.34 23.82
CA ALA A 243 20.29 -8.16 23.25
C ALA A 243 21.30 -7.30 22.47
N CYS A 244 22.52 -7.13 22.98
CA CYS A 244 23.58 -6.45 22.24
C CYS A 244 23.99 -7.24 20.98
N LEU A 245 24.16 -8.56 21.09
CA LEU A 245 24.66 -9.41 20.01
C LEU A 245 23.67 -9.66 18.88
N GLU A 246 22.35 -9.48 19.08
CA GLU A 246 21.36 -9.76 18.04
C GLU A 246 21.68 -9.02 16.73
N CYS A 247 21.96 -7.72 16.78
CA CYS A 247 22.20 -6.90 15.59
C CYS A 247 23.56 -7.21 14.91
N PRO A 248 24.71 -7.25 15.63
CA PRO A 248 25.99 -7.70 15.08
C PRO A 248 25.93 -9.09 14.43
N LEU A 249 25.34 -10.08 15.10
CA LEU A 249 25.25 -11.45 14.56
C LEU A 249 24.28 -11.54 13.39
N CYS A 250 23.18 -10.78 13.40
CA CYS A 250 22.27 -10.71 12.25
C CYS A 250 23.00 -10.18 11.01
N MET A 251 23.66 -9.02 11.12
CA MET A 251 24.33 -8.38 9.98
C MET A 251 25.54 -9.17 9.49
N THR A 252 26.36 -9.72 10.40
CA THR A 252 27.50 -10.56 10.00
C THR A 252 27.06 -11.92 9.44
N GLY A 253 26.04 -12.55 10.01
CA GLY A 253 25.49 -13.82 9.52
C GLY A 253 24.86 -13.69 8.12
N THR A 254 24.04 -12.66 7.91
CA THR A 254 23.42 -12.38 6.60
C THR A 254 24.43 -11.99 5.53
N THR A 255 25.39 -11.08 5.83
CA THR A 255 26.46 -10.74 4.86
C THR A 255 27.33 -11.93 4.49
N VAL A 256 27.64 -12.83 5.44
CA VAL A 256 28.36 -14.08 5.14
C VAL A 256 27.52 -14.99 4.26
N LEU A 257 26.24 -15.24 4.55
CA LEU A 257 25.35 -16.04 3.70
C LEU A 257 25.20 -15.46 2.29
N GLU A 258 25.03 -14.14 2.19
CA GLU A 258 24.91 -13.39 0.94
C GLU A 258 26.16 -13.58 0.07
N HIS A 259 27.35 -13.30 0.60
CA HIS A 259 28.59 -13.38 -0.18
C HIS A 259 29.14 -14.79 -0.39
N THR A 260 28.94 -15.73 0.54
CA THR A 260 29.54 -17.08 0.45
C THR A 260 28.62 -18.11 -0.19
N VAL A 261 27.31 -18.01 0.03
CA VAL A 261 26.32 -18.96 -0.50
C VAL A 261 25.57 -18.35 -1.67
N PHE A 262 24.84 -17.26 -1.47
CA PHE A 262 23.86 -16.78 -2.45
C PHE A 262 24.50 -16.17 -3.70
N PHE A 263 25.46 -15.26 -3.58
CA PHE A 263 26.16 -14.70 -4.75
C PHE A 263 27.13 -15.68 -5.41
N ASN A 264 27.53 -16.75 -4.71
CA ASN A 264 28.42 -17.76 -5.26
C ASN A 264 27.62 -18.85 -6.00
N GLN A 265 27.18 -18.53 -7.22
CA GLN A 265 26.33 -19.40 -8.04
C GLN A 265 26.80 -20.87 -8.20
N PRO A 266 28.11 -21.22 -8.30
CA PRO A 266 28.53 -22.63 -8.28
C PRO A 266 28.29 -23.34 -6.93
N VAL A 267 28.29 -22.63 -5.80
CA VAL A 267 27.91 -23.20 -4.48
C VAL A 267 26.41 -23.50 -4.45
N VAL A 268 25.57 -22.57 -4.91
CA VAL A 268 24.12 -22.80 -5.06
C VAL A 268 23.83 -24.02 -5.95
N ASN A 269 24.51 -24.12 -7.09
CA ASN A 269 24.36 -25.25 -7.99
C ASN A 269 24.89 -26.57 -7.40
N GLY A 270 25.95 -26.51 -6.58
CA GLY A 270 26.47 -27.66 -5.83
C GLY A 270 25.47 -28.18 -4.81
N ILE A 271 24.89 -27.28 -3.99
CA ILE A 271 23.83 -27.60 -3.04
C ILE A 271 22.62 -28.19 -3.76
N HIS A 272 22.20 -27.62 -4.89
CA HIS A 272 21.12 -28.17 -5.70
C HIS A 272 21.44 -29.58 -6.21
N SER A 273 22.66 -29.82 -6.71
CA SER A 273 23.11 -31.13 -7.21
C SER A 273 23.11 -32.18 -6.10
N PHE A 274 23.58 -31.83 -4.90
CA PHE A 274 23.53 -32.68 -3.71
C PHE A 274 22.09 -33.02 -3.31
N LEU A 275 21.22 -32.02 -3.17
CA LEU A 275 19.81 -32.22 -2.80
C LEU A 275 19.08 -33.08 -3.84
N ASN A 276 19.36 -32.87 -5.12
CA ASN A 276 18.69 -33.56 -6.21
C ASN A 276 19.21 -34.99 -6.43
N SER A 277 20.50 -35.25 -6.17
CA SER A 277 21.10 -36.60 -6.24
C SER A 277 20.78 -37.47 -5.03
N SER A 278 20.63 -36.88 -3.83
CA SER A 278 20.36 -37.60 -2.58
C SER A 278 18.89 -37.45 -2.12
N ILE A 279 18.53 -36.29 -1.55
CA ILE A 279 17.25 -36.13 -0.83
C ILE A 279 16.05 -36.26 -1.77
N PHE A 280 16.02 -35.52 -2.89
CA PHE A 280 14.90 -35.56 -3.83
C PHE A 280 14.84 -36.90 -4.58
N HIS A 281 15.98 -37.56 -4.81
CA HIS A 281 16.00 -38.90 -5.40
C HIS A 281 15.31 -39.91 -4.47
N ASN A 282 15.73 -39.99 -3.21
CA ASN A 282 15.20 -40.96 -2.25
C ASN A 282 13.73 -40.68 -1.92
N LEU A 283 13.34 -39.41 -1.75
CA LEU A 283 11.97 -39.02 -1.40
C LEU A 283 10.99 -39.27 -2.55
N CYS A 284 11.37 -38.95 -3.80
CA CYS A 284 10.56 -39.28 -4.96
C CYS A 284 10.55 -40.79 -5.27
N ALA A 285 11.58 -41.55 -4.89
CA ALA A 285 11.57 -43.02 -5.00
C ALA A 285 10.62 -43.65 -3.97
N GLU A 286 10.63 -43.20 -2.71
CA GLU A 286 9.65 -43.65 -1.70
C GLU A 286 8.21 -43.31 -2.11
N LEU A 287 7.92 -42.07 -2.52
CA LEU A 287 6.56 -41.68 -2.95
C LEU A 287 6.08 -42.44 -4.18
N CYS A 288 6.96 -42.81 -5.11
CA CYS A 288 6.62 -43.67 -6.24
C CYS A 288 6.27 -45.09 -5.77
N HIS A 289 7.02 -45.63 -4.81
CA HIS A 289 6.82 -46.98 -4.28
C HIS A 289 5.72 -47.12 -3.22
N MET A 290 5.23 -46.04 -2.59
CA MET A 290 4.05 -46.11 -1.72
C MET A 290 2.77 -46.48 -2.46
N GLY A 291 2.73 -46.31 -3.79
CA GLY A 291 1.56 -46.61 -4.61
C GLY A 291 0.40 -45.63 -4.37
N PRO A 292 -0.83 -45.98 -4.82
CA PRO A 292 -1.99 -45.13 -4.60
C PRO A 292 -2.37 -45.11 -3.11
N THR A 293 -2.40 -43.91 -2.53
CA THR A 293 -2.79 -43.65 -1.13
C THR A 293 -3.98 -42.70 -1.10
N SER A 294 -4.57 -42.48 0.08
CA SER A 294 -5.68 -41.51 0.25
C SER A 294 -5.32 -40.08 -0.18
N LEU A 295 -4.04 -39.70 -0.06
CA LEU A 295 -3.51 -38.40 -0.52
C LEU A 295 -3.11 -38.38 -2.00
N PHE A 296 -2.81 -39.53 -2.59
CA PHE A 296 -2.33 -39.66 -3.96
C PHE A 296 -3.07 -40.82 -4.68
N PRO A 297 -4.33 -40.64 -5.12
CA PRO A 297 -5.18 -41.73 -5.63
C PRO A 297 -4.68 -42.40 -6.92
N HIS A 298 -3.69 -41.81 -7.61
CA HIS A 298 -3.07 -42.37 -8.81
C HIS A 298 -1.58 -42.72 -8.62
N GLY A 299 -1.04 -42.59 -7.40
CA GLY A 299 0.39 -42.65 -7.14
C GLY A 299 1.15 -41.41 -7.63
N VAL A 300 2.44 -41.32 -7.29
CA VAL A 300 3.31 -40.18 -7.65
C VAL A 300 4.33 -40.62 -8.70
N SER A 301 4.43 -39.89 -9.82
CA SER A 301 5.46 -40.19 -10.83
C SER A 301 6.84 -39.70 -10.37
N TYR A 302 7.85 -40.57 -10.49
CA TYR A 302 9.21 -40.28 -10.04
C TYR A 302 9.79 -39.00 -10.69
N SER A 303 9.61 -38.84 -12.00
CA SER A 303 10.06 -37.67 -12.76
C SER A 303 9.28 -36.38 -12.43
N GLY A 304 7.97 -36.49 -12.23
CA GLY A 304 7.11 -35.36 -11.83
C GLY A 304 7.51 -34.80 -10.48
N CYS A 305 7.61 -35.67 -9.46
CA CYS A 305 8.06 -35.30 -8.12
C CYS A 305 9.43 -34.60 -8.13
N ARG A 306 10.40 -35.15 -8.88
CA ARG A 306 11.77 -34.60 -8.92
C ARG A 306 11.81 -33.20 -9.57
N ASN A 307 11.00 -32.98 -10.60
CA ASN A 307 10.86 -31.67 -11.23
C ASN A 307 10.16 -30.65 -10.31
N SER A 308 9.08 -31.04 -9.62
CA SER A 308 8.41 -30.15 -8.65
C SER A 308 9.34 -29.74 -7.50
N MET A 309 10.13 -30.68 -6.96
CA MET A 309 11.11 -30.37 -5.90
C MET A 309 12.24 -29.45 -6.40
N SER A 310 12.76 -29.70 -7.60
CA SER A 310 13.82 -28.87 -8.20
C SER A 310 13.32 -27.44 -8.46
N ASN A 311 12.11 -27.30 -9.02
CA ASN A 311 11.47 -26.00 -9.23
C ASN A 311 11.25 -25.25 -7.90
N PHE A 312 10.75 -25.94 -6.86
CA PHE A 312 10.57 -25.36 -5.53
C PHE A 312 11.88 -24.89 -4.90
N TYR A 313 12.99 -25.64 -5.07
CA TYR A 313 14.31 -25.22 -4.61
C TYR A 313 14.77 -23.93 -5.31
N THR A 314 14.68 -23.85 -6.64
CA THR A 314 15.05 -22.62 -7.36
C THR A 314 14.17 -21.43 -6.97
N PHE A 315 12.87 -21.65 -6.75
CA PHE A 315 11.95 -20.61 -6.28
C PHE A 315 12.31 -20.11 -4.88
N THR A 316 12.52 -21.01 -3.91
CA THR A 316 12.88 -20.64 -2.53
C THR A 316 14.25 -19.99 -2.44
N ILE A 317 15.27 -20.46 -3.17
CA ILE A 317 16.58 -19.79 -3.23
C ILE A 317 16.46 -18.36 -3.79
N ASN A 318 15.67 -18.16 -4.85
CA ASN A 318 15.48 -16.83 -5.45
C ASN A 318 14.68 -15.89 -4.52
N ALA A 319 13.69 -16.41 -3.80
CA ALA A 319 12.98 -15.65 -2.77
C ALA A 319 13.90 -15.25 -1.62
N LEU A 320 14.65 -16.21 -1.07
CA LEU A 320 15.62 -15.98 0.01
C LEU A 320 16.72 -15.00 -0.40
N LYS A 321 17.17 -15.00 -1.66
CA LYS A 321 18.13 -14.02 -2.19
C LYS A 321 17.68 -12.56 -2.03
N ASN A 322 16.38 -12.30 -2.19
CA ASN A 322 15.80 -10.96 -2.10
C ASN A 322 15.44 -10.58 -0.65
N ILE A 323 15.10 -11.57 0.18
CA ILE A 323 14.66 -11.36 1.56
C ILE A 323 15.86 -11.22 2.52
N LEU A 324 16.91 -12.05 2.35
CA LEU A 324 18.09 -12.09 3.23
C LEU A 324 19.14 -11.00 2.93
N ILE A 325 18.79 -9.95 2.17
CA ILE A 325 19.65 -8.77 1.99
C ILE A 325 19.89 -8.16 3.38
N PRO A 326 21.15 -8.04 3.87
CA PRO A 326 21.45 -7.80 5.29
C PRO A 326 20.68 -6.64 5.92
N ASN A 327 20.70 -5.48 5.27
CA ASN A 327 20.00 -4.29 5.75
C ASN A 327 18.47 -4.49 5.78
N ASN A 328 17.86 -5.13 4.78
CA ASN A 328 16.41 -5.38 4.80
C ASN A 328 16.04 -6.39 5.88
N PHE A 329 16.76 -7.51 5.94
CA PHE A 329 16.43 -8.60 6.85
C PHE A 329 16.59 -8.20 8.33
N CYS A 330 17.72 -7.59 8.67
CA CYS A 330 18.03 -7.24 10.05
C CYS A 330 17.29 -5.99 10.54
N SER A 331 16.90 -5.07 9.65
CA SER A 331 16.20 -3.83 10.06
C SER A 331 14.70 -3.77 9.78
N LEU A 332 14.16 -4.55 8.83
CA LEU A 332 12.73 -4.52 8.47
C LEU A 332 12.00 -5.83 8.77
N GLU A 333 12.62 -6.99 8.58
CA GLU A 333 11.98 -8.29 8.86
C GLU A 333 12.02 -8.63 10.36
N ILE A 334 13.22 -8.69 10.96
CA ILE A 334 13.37 -9.07 12.38
C ILE A 334 13.38 -7.85 13.34
N ASN A 335 13.48 -6.61 12.81
CA ASN A 335 13.53 -5.35 13.59
C ASN A 335 14.62 -5.34 14.70
N VAL A 336 15.84 -5.77 14.35
CA VAL A 336 16.96 -5.93 15.29
C VAL A 336 17.96 -4.78 15.20
N CYS A 337 18.21 -4.31 13.98
CA CYS A 337 19.12 -3.21 13.67
C CYS A 337 18.35 -1.98 13.19
N LYS A 338 18.90 -0.78 13.37
CA LYS A 338 18.38 0.41 12.66
C LYS A 338 18.80 0.36 11.19
N PRO A 339 17.99 0.90 10.26
CA PRO A 339 18.32 0.87 8.84
C PRO A 339 19.61 1.66 8.55
N GLY A 340 20.63 0.97 8.03
CA GLY A 340 21.96 1.53 7.74
C GLY A 340 22.99 1.41 8.86
N GLU A 341 22.64 0.79 9.99
CA GLU A 341 23.56 0.54 11.12
C GLU A 341 24.58 -0.55 10.75
N THR A 342 25.87 -0.31 11.01
CA THR A 342 26.97 -1.25 10.73
C THR A 342 27.62 -1.72 12.03
N PRO A 343 26.95 -2.60 12.81
CA PRO A 343 27.39 -3.04 14.12
C PRO A 343 28.68 -3.88 14.05
N ASN A 344 29.55 -3.73 15.05
CA ASN A 344 30.75 -4.54 15.23
C ASN A 344 30.56 -5.45 16.44
N ILE A 345 30.84 -6.77 16.34
CA ILE A 345 30.64 -7.74 17.44
C ILE A 345 31.39 -7.31 18.72
N LEU A 346 32.52 -6.60 18.58
CA LEU A 346 33.31 -6.10 19.71
C LEU A 346 32.53 -5.14 20.63
N THR A 347 31.48 -4.46 20.15
CA THR A 347 30.68 -3.54 20.98
C THR A 347 30.03 -4.24 22.18
N CYS A 348 29.82 -5.55 22.07
CA CYS A 348 29.16 -6.37 23.08
C CYS A 348 30.12 -7.07 24.05
N LEU A 349 31.45 -6.86 23.93
CA LEU A 349 32.43 -7.44 24.85
C LEU A 349 32.18 -7.06 26.31
N LYS A 350 31.73 -5.82 26.57
CA LYS A 350 31.40 -5.36 27.94
C LYS A 350 30.21 -6.12 28.52
N ASP A 351 29.15 -6.33 27.75
CA ASP A 351 27.97 -7.09 28.21
C ASP A 351 28.27 -8.60 28.33
N LEU A 352 29.08 -9.17 27.43
CA LEU A 352 29.59 -10.55 27.55
C LEU A 352 30.43 -10.76 28.82
N CYS A 353 31.24 -9.76 29.20
CA CYS A 353 31.98 -9.78 30.45
C CYS A 353 31.08 -9.71 31.70
N LEU A 354 29.99 -8.93 31.64
CA LEU A 354 29.02 -8.81 32.73
C LEU A 354 28.17 -10.08 32.91
N ASP A 355 27.79 -10.75 31.81
CA ASP A 355 27.02 -11.99 31.85
C ASP A 355 27.88 -13.25 32.13
N GLY A 356 29.22 -13.13 32.10
CA GLY A 356 30.16 -14.16 32.52
C GLY A 356 30.77 -14.99 31.38
N LEU A 357 31.82 -14.47 30.76
CA LEU A 357 32.71 -15.21 29.85
C LEU A 357 33.41 -16.41 30.53
N PRO A 358 33.88 -17.42 29.75
CA PRO A 358 34.64 -18.57 30.27
C PRO A 358 35.84 -18.11 31.10
N LYS A 359 36.31 -18.94 32.06
CA LYS A 359 37.42 -18.53 32.95
C LYS A 359 38.71 -18.20 32.18
N ILE A 360 38.88 -18.83 31.03
CA ILE A 360 39.96 -18.61 30.06
C ILE A 360 40.01 -17.14 29.55
N MET A 361 38.87 -16.42 29.55
CA MET A 361 38.75 -15.03 29.08
C MET A 361 38.51 -13.98 30.18
N GLN A 362 38.40 -14.37 31.46
CA GLN A 362 38.14 -13.41 32.54
C GLN A 362 39.24 -12.35 32.70
N GLU A 363 40.47 -12.62 32.25
CA GLU A 363 41.54 -11.60 32.20
C GLU A 363 41.22 -10.44 31.23
N ILE A 364 40.56 -10.70 30.09
CA ILE A 364 40.14 -9.64 29.16
C ILE A 364 39.14 -8.71 29.83
N CYS A 365 38.24 -9.27 30.65
CA CYS A 365 37.25 -8.49 31.40
C CYS A 365 37.85 -7.61 32.49
N LYS A 366 39.08 -7.87 32.95
CA LYS A 366 39.80 -7.01 33.91
C LYS A 366 40.51 -5.83 33.24
N ILE A 367 40.77 -5.90 31.94
CA ILE A 367 41.52 -4.89 31.18
C ILE A 367 40.60 -3.77 30.66
N ILE A 368 39.29 -4.04 30.53
CA ILE A 368 38.30 -3.04 30.11
C ILE A 368 38.16 -1.98 31.22
N PRO A 369 38.45 -0.68 30.96
CA PRO A 369 38.27 0.36 31.96
C PRO A 369 36.80 0.48 32.38
N SER A 370 36.57 0.75 33.67
CA SER A 370 35.23 0.81 34.25
C SER A 370 34.37 1.93 33.62
N ASP A 371 35.00 3.04 33.24
CA ASP A 371 34.36 4.22 32.69
C ASP A 371 33.85 3.97 31.25
N PRO A 372 32.54 4.16 30.95
CA PRO A 372 31.96 3.76 29.67
C PRO A 372 32.48 4.55 28.46
N THR A 373 32.99 5.76 28.68
CA THR A 373 33.65 6.63 27.68
C THR A 373 35.00 6.05 27.24
N GLU A 374 35.88 5.73 28.20
CA GLU A 374 37.18 5.10 27.91
C GLU A 374 37.00 3.70 27.30
N ALA A 375 36.04 2.92 27.80
CA ALA A 375 35.69 1.64 27.20
C ALA A 375 35.22 1.79 25.74
N ALA A 376 34.48 2.85 25.40
CA ALA A 376 34.06 3.12 24.03
C ALA A 376 35.24 3.49 23.10
N TYR A 377 36.23 4.23 23.59
CA TYR A 377 37.49 4.45 22.84
C TYR A 377 38.31 3.17 22.70
N PHE A 378 38.37 2.34 23.76
CA PHE A 378 39.10 1.07 23.77
C PHE A 378 38.52 0.04 22.79
N ILE A 379 37.19 -0.01 22.67
CA ILE A 379 36.43 -0.91 21.78
C ILE A 379 36.33 -0.36 20.33
N GLY A 380 36.72 0.90 20.09
CA GLY A 380 36.66 1.53 18.77
C GLY A 380 35.27 2.04 18.37
N LEU A 381 34.37 2.27 19.34
CA LEU A 381 33.04 2.88 19.13
C LEU A 381 33.12 4.39 18.85
N LYS A 382 34.20 5.03 19.29
CA LYS A 382 34.62 6.38 18.87
C LYS A 382 36.11 6.33 18.57
N PRO A 383 36.60 7.00 17.51
CA PRO A 383 38.03 7.26 17.37
C PRO A 383 38.49 8.07 18.58
N ARG A 384 39.73 7.85 19.05
CA ARG A 384 40.35 8.81 19.97
C ARG A 384 40.50 10.15 19.23
N PRO A 385 40.41 11.30 19.91
CA PRO A 385 40.57 12.61 19.26
C PRO A 385 41.89 12.76 18.49
N GLU A 386 42.91 11.96 18.82
CA GLU A 386 44.22 11.88 18.15
C GLU A 386 44.18 11.13 16.79
N ASP A 387 43.24 10.21 16.57
CA ASP A 387 43.13 9.44 15.32
C ASP A 387 42.34 10.18 14.23
N ASP A 388 41.49 11.11 14.63
CA ASP A 388 40.72 11.99 13.74
C ASP A 388 41.65 12.89 12.90
N GLU A 389 42.80 13.32 13.43
CA GLU A 389 43.83 14.04 12.67
C GLU A 389 44.46 13.14 11.59
N LYS A 390 44.75 11.87 11.91
CA LYS A 390 45.35 10.91 10.97
C LYS A 390 44.39 10.48 9.87
N GLN A 391 43.11 10.25 10.19
CA GLN A 391 42.12 9.88 9.17
C GLN A 391 41.78 11.05 8.23
N ARG A 392 41.75 12.30 8.73
CA ARG A 392 41.64 13.48 7.87
C ARG A 392 42.82 13.58 6.91
N HIS A 393 44.05 13.35 7.38
CA HIS A 393 45.23 13.30 6.50
C HIS A 393 45.16 12.21 5.42
N ILE A 394 44.63 11.01 5.73
CA ILE A 394 44.48 9.93 4.75
C ILE A 394 43.38 10.21 3.73
N ILE A 395 42.27 10.84 4.13
CA ILE A 395 41.19 11.23 3.21
C ILE A 395 41.64 12.39 2.31
N ASP A 396 42.31 13.40 2.86
CA ASP A 396 42.97 14.47 2.08
C ASP A 396 44.01 13.91 1.08
N PHE A 397 44.71 12.84 1.45
CA PHE A 397 45.68 12.18 0.57
C PHE A 397 45.01 11.46 -0.62
N PHE A 398 43.85 10.83 -0.41
CA PHE A 398 43.09 10.19 -1.49
C PHE A 398 42.33 11.18 -2.38
N ASP A 399 41.74 12.25 -1.83
CA ASP A 399 41.07 13.28 -2.63
C ASP A 399 42.05 14.14 -3.46
N LYS A 400 43.29 14.32 -2.98
CA LYS A 400 44.38 14.98 -3.76
C LYS A 400 44.93 14.11 -4.90
N LEU A 401 44.66 12.80 -4.92
CA LEU A 401 45.14 11.87 -5.95
C LEU A 401 44.21 11.72 -7.18
N SER A 402 43.04 12.37 -7.20
CA SER A 402 42.05 12.22 -8.28
C SER A 402 41.96 13.38 -9.28
N PHE A 403 43.03 14.12 -9.52
CA PHE A 403 43.09 15.15 -10.58
C PHE A 403 44.31 14.98 -11.52
N GLY A 404 44.06 14.46 -12.74
CA GLY A 404 44.86 14.79 -13.92
C GLY A 404 45.53 13.64 -14.69
N TYR A 405 44.85 13.18 -15.76
CA TYR A 405 45.44 12.69 -17.04
C TYR A 405 46.35 11.41 -17.03
N PHE A 406 46.52 10.63 -18.11
CA PHE A 406 46.18 10.80 -19.53
C PHE A 406 45.74 9.48 -20.22
N LYS A 407 44.97 9.61 -21.30
CA LYS A 407 44.61 8.57 -22.30
C LYS A 407 45.80 8.04 -23.14
N PHE A 408 45.67 6.79 -23.58
CA PHE A 408 45.93 6.30 -24.95
C PHE A 408 44.82 5.23 -25.22
N ASP A 409 43.90 5.30 -26.20
CA ASP A 409 44.00 5.45 -27.68
C ASP A 409 45.05 4.46 -28.28
N LYS A 410 44.77 3.58 -29.26
CA LYS A 410 43.61 3.52 -30.19
C LYS A 410 43.58 2.19 -30.98
N TYR A 411 42.39 1.84 -31.48
CA TYR A 411 42.11 0.92 -32.60
C TYR A 411 42.41 -0.59 -32.49
N PHE A 412 41.36 -1.35 -32.13
CA PHE A 412 40.92 -2.45 -33.00
C PHE A 412 39.80 -1.90 -33.90
N LEU A 413 40.06 -1.79 -35.21
CA LEU A 413 39.19 -1.13 -36.18
C LEU A 413 39.02 -2.06 -37.38
N TYR A 414 37.81 -2.62 -37.59
CA TYR A 414 37.21 -3.01 -38.89
C TYR A 414 35.95 -3.90 -38.70
N LEU A 415 34.81 -3.32 -38.28
CA LEU A 415 33.49 -3.91 -38.64
C LEU A 415 32.34 -2.89 -38.75
N VAL A 416 32.64 -1.68 -39.22
CA VAL A 416 31.65 -0.78 -39.82
C VAL A 416 32.27 -0.20 -41.08
N PHE A 417 31.94 -0.78 -42.25
CA PHE A 417 31.77 -0.10 -43.55
C PHE A 417 31.44 -1.17 -44.62
N VAL A 418 30.59 -0.82 -45.59
CA VAL A 418 30.16 -1.67 -46.74
C VAL A 418 29.17 -2.80 -46.41
N VAL A 419 27.96 -2.40 -45.99
CA VAL A 419 26.81 -2.66 -46.88
C VAL A 419 26.36 -1.30 -47.41
N LYS A 420 26.67 -1.07 -48.69
CA LYS A 420 26.37 0.17 -49.42
C LYS A 420 25.11 -0.01 -50.28
N ILE A 421 24.15 0.91 -50.08
CA ILE A 421 23.55 1.79 -51.12
C ILE A 421 22.48 1.20 -52.11
N PHE A 422 21.54 2.10 -52.50
CA PHE A 422 20.45 2.02 -53.52
C PHE A 422 19.17 1.25 -53.08
N PHE A 423 17.92 1.77 -53.13
CA PHE A 423 17.27 2.99 -53.67
C PHE A 423 16.24 3.59 -52.63
N PHE A 424 15.55 4.75 -52.77
CA PHE A 424 15.88 6.11 -53.29
C PHE A 424 14.64 7.06 -53.14
N MET A 425 14.78 8.26 -52.53
CA MET A 425 13.75 9.35 -52.39
C MET A 425 12.45 9.03 -51.58
N ALA A 426 11.77 9.98 -50.90
CA ALA A 426 11.71 11.43 -51.06
C ALA A 426 11.36 12.25 -49.78
N ARG A 427 11.91 13.48 -49.72
CA ARG A 427 11.36 14.72 -49.11
C ARG A 427 11.11 14.82 -47.59
N ILE A 428 12.13 15.38 -46.94
CA ILE A 428 12.08 16.56 -46.04
C ILE A 428 10.71 17.26 -45.96
N GLY A 429 10.17 17.38 -44.75
CA GLY A 429 9.06 18.28 -44.41
C GLY A 429 9.26 18.90 -43.03
N HIS A 430 9.73 20.15 -42.98
CA HIS A 430 9.88 20.88 -41.71
C HIS A 430 8.52 21.10 -41.04
N ARG A 431 8.41 20.74 -39.75
CA ARG A 431 7.32 21.19 -38.86
C ARG A 431 7.88 22.19 -37.83
N PRO A 432 7.68 23.51 -38.02
CA PRO A 432 8.14 24.52 -37.07
C PRO A 432 7.18 24.70 -35.87
N GLY A 433 7.73 25.24 -34.77
CA GLY A 433 7.12 25.27 -33.44
C GLY A 433 5.83 26.08 -33.28
N GLY A 434 5.09 25.74 -32.22
CA GLY A 434 3.80 26.32 -31.85
C GLY A 434 3.87 27.67 -31.13
N PHE A 435 4.36 28.72 -31.80
CA PHE A 435 4.13 30.11 -31.41
C PHE A 435 3.88 30.99 -32.64
N ASN A 436 2.62 31.07 -33.07
CA ASN A 436 2.18 32.01 -34.10
C ASN A 436 0.94 32.78 -33.63
N LEU A 437 1.15 34.05 -33.31
CA LEU A 437 0.08 35.06 -33.29
C LEU A 437 -0.49 35.20 -34.73
N PRO A 438 -1.80 35.39 -34.92
CA PRO A 438 -2.36 35.61 -36.26
C PRO A 438 -1.76 36.88 -36.88
N LYS A 439 -1.15 36.75 -38.06
CA LYS A 439 -0.52 37.87 -38.77
C LYS A 439 -1.51 39.02 -38.98
N LYS A 440 -1.11 40.23 -38.60
CA LYS A 440 -1.78 41.48 -38.98
C LYS A 440 -1.91 41.51 -40.51
N LYS A 441 -3.12 41.74 -41.04
CA LYS A 441 -3.29 41.95 -42.49
C LYS A 441 -2.60 43.25 -42.89
N HIS A 442 -1.78 43.19 -43.94
CA HIS A 442 -1.11 44.38 -44.49
C HIS A 442 -2.13 45.37 -45.07
N ASN A 443 -1.96 46.65 -44.73
CA ASN A 443 -2.62 47.75 -45.44
C ASN A 443 -1.89 48.01 -46.77
N SER A 444 -2.39 47.48 -47.87
CA SER A 444 -2.07 48.00 -49.21
C SER A 444 -3.00 49.19 -49.51
N GLY A 445 -2.43 50.40 -49.56
CA GLY A 445 -3.19 51.62 -49.85
C GLY A 445 -3.53 51.78 -51.35
N ARG A 446 -4.40 52.78 -51.61
CA ARG A 446 -4.81 53.29 -52.95
C ARG A 446 -5.52 52.29 -53.89
N HIS A 447 -6.85 52.29 -53.83
CA HIS A 447 -7.72 52.93 -54.84
C HIS A 447 -9.20 52.59 -54.57
N ARG A 448 -9.89 53.37 -53.73
CA ARG A 448 -11.35 53.30 -53.64
C ARG A 448 -11.96 54.04 -54.83
N THR A 449 -12.78 53.35 -55.62
CA THR A 449 -13.48 53.98 -56.75
C THR A 449 -14.66 54.81 -56.24
N LYS A 450 -15.10 55.84 -56.99
CA LYS A 450 -16.25 56.68 -56.60
C LYS A 450 -17.54 55.86 -56.36
N GLY A 451 -17.71 54.72 -57.04
CA GLY A 451 -18.82 53.80 -56.81
C GLY A 451 -18.80 53.12 -55.43
N GLU A 452 -17.62 52.88 -54.87
CA GLU A 452 -17.46 52.23 -53.56
C GLU A 452 -17.79 53.19 -52.41
N ILE A 453 -17.45 54.48 -52.56
CA ILE A 453 -17.81 55.54 -51.59
C ILE A 453 -19.33 55.76 -51.59
N ASN A 454 -19.97 55.84 -52.77
CA ASN A 454 -21.42 55.97 -52.86
C ASN A 454 -22.17 54.75 -52.30
N ARG A 455 -21.62 53.53 -52.39
CA ARG A 455 -22.16 52.32 -51.72
C ARG A 455 -21.99 52.32 -50.20
N THR A 456 -21.08 53.13 -49.65
CA THR A 456 -20.96 53.31 -48.18
C THR A 456 -21.84 54.44 -47.63
N GLN A 457 -22.15 55.46 -48.43
CA GLN A 457 -23.03 56.57 -48.02
C GLN A 457 -24.52 56.31 -48.32
N THR A 458 -24.84 55.53 -49.36
CA THR A 458 -26.18 54.97 -49.54
C THR A 458 -26.23 53.60 -48.86
N GLY A 459 -27.05 53.44 -47.81
CA GLY A 459 -27.03 52.28 -46.92
C GLY A 459 -27.52 50.96 -47.52
N ARG A 460 -26.82 50.43 -48.54
CA ARG A 460 -27.06 49.13 -49.18
C ARG A 460 -25.77 48.33 -49.27
N VAL A 461 -25.57 47.48 -48.26
CA VAL A 461 -24.47 46.50 -48.23
C VAL A 461 -24.72 45.44 -49.30
N ASP A 462 -23.74 45.24 -50.20
CA ASP A 462 -23.75 44.17 -51.19
C ASP A 462 -23.92 42.79 -50.54
N VAL A 463 -24.78 41.95 -51.13
CA VAL A 463 -25.07 40.59 -50.65
C VAL A 463 -23.89 39.66 -50.98
N LYS A 464 -22.81 39.76 -50.20
CA LYS A 464 -21.74 38.76 -50.19
C LYS A 464 -22.30 37.41 -49.77
N LEU A 465 -22.50 36.52 -50.76
CA LEU A 465 -22.68 35.07 -50.62
C LEU A 465 -23.49 34.63 -49.38
N SER A 466 -24.56 35.37 -49.11
CA SER A 466 -25.57 34.89 -48.22
C SER A 466 -26.25 33.76 -48.96
N LEU A 467 -26.05 32.53 -48.46
CA LEU A 467 -27.08 31.51 -48.48
C LEU A 467 -28.32 32.08 -47.77
N LYS A 468 -29.00 33.01 -48.44
CA LYS A 468 -30.42 33.27 -48.27
C LYS A 468 -31.14 32.02 -48.77
N LYS A 469 -31.01 30.93 -48.00
CA LYS A 469 -32.23 30.26 -47.58
C LYS A 469 -33.12 31.40 -47.14
N HIS A 470 -34.16 31.70 -47.92
CA HIS A 470 -35.22 32.56 -47.41
C HIS A 470 -35.50 32.04 -46.01
N LYS A 471 -35.53 32.92 -45.01
CA LYS A 471 -36.30 32.62 -43.81
C LYS A 471 -37.75 32.56 -44.30
N ALA A 472 -38.10 31.42 -44.91
CA ALA A 472 -39.45 31.10 -45.29
C ALA A 472 -40.21 31.23 -43.99
N LEU A 473 -41.08 32.24 -43.93
CA LEU A 473 -41.96 32.44 -42.80
C LEU A 473 -42.86 31.21 -42.77
N ILE A 474 -42.41 30.21 -42.02
CA ILE A 474 -42.90 28.83 -42.12
C ILE A 474 -44.41 28.92 -42.02
N GLY A 475 -45.10 28.48 -43.08
CA GLY A 475 -46.55 28.67 -43.18
C GLY A 475 -47.24 28.05 -41.97
N ARG A 476 -48.39 28.57 -41.55
CA ARG A 476 -49.13 28.04 -40.38
C ARG A 476 -49.30 26.52 -40.47
N ASN A 477 -49.53 26.01 -41.69
CA ASN A 477 -49.63 24.58 -41.98
C ASN A 477 -48.30 23.84 -41.85
N GLN A 478 -47.19 24.38 -42.38
CA GLN A 478 -45.85 23.78 -42.23
C GLN A 478 -45.39 23.77 -40.77
N ARG A 479 -45.64 24.83 -39.98
CA ARG A 479 -45.39 24.84 -38.52
C ARG A 479 -46.19 23.76 -37.81
N ARG A 480 -47.46 23.57 -38.20
CA ARG A 480 -48.33 22.51 -37.66
C ARG A 480 -47.85 21.10 -38.04
N LEU A 481 -47.30 20.92 -39.25
CA LEU A 481 -46.70 19.65 -39.71
C LEU A 481 -45.43 19.33 -38.93
N ILE A 482 -44.47 20.26 -38.86
CA ILE A 482 -43.22 20.10 -38.08
C ILE A 482 -43.55 19.81 -36.60
N ALA A 483 -44.51 20.52 -36.01
CA ALA A 483 -44.95 20.24 -34.64
C ALA A 483 -45.64 18.88 -34.48
N LYS A 484 -46.37 18.39 -35.50
CA LYS A 484 -46.97 17.04 -35.50
C LYS A 484 -45.88 15.96 -35.62
N GLU A 485 -44.86 16.20 -36.44
CA GLU A 485 -43.71 15.32 -36.65
C GLU A 485 -42.87 15.18 -35.38
N HIS A 486 -42.47 16.28 -34.75
CA HIS A 486 -41.78 16.24 -33.45
C HIS A 486 -42.61 15.53 -32.36
N ARG A 487 -43.94 15.73 -32.32
CA ARG A 487 -44.82 15.00 -31.40
C ARG A 487 -44.87 13.49 -31.71
N LEU A 488 -44.83 13.10 -32.98
CA LEU A 488 -44.79 11.69 -33.39
C LEU A 488 -43.46 11.05 -32.97
N ILE A 489 -42.32 11.68 -33.28
CA ILE A 489 -40.99 11.20 -32.91
C ILE A 489 -40.89 11.03 -31.39
N HIS A 490 -41.26 12.06 -30.62
CA HIS A 490 -41.24 12.02 -29.16
C HIS A 490 -42.20 10.97 -28.57
N ARG A 491 -43.38 10.77 -29.17
CA ARG A 491 -44.31 9.70 -28.77
C ARG A 491 -43.73 8.31 -29.04
N ASN A 492 -43.05 8.12 -30.18
CA ASN A 492 -42.41 6.86 -30.53
C ASN A 492 -41.24 6.55 -29.58
N GLN A 493 -40.42 7.55 -29.24
CA GLN A 493 -39.35 7.43 -28.24
C GLN A 493 -39.90 6.99 -26.88
N ILE A 494 -40.91 7.68 -26.34
CA ILE A 494 -41.57 7.29 -25.07
C ILE A 494 -42.20 5.89 -25.17
N SER A 495 -42.78 5.52 -26.31
CA SER A 495 -43.35 4.17 -26.50
C SER A 495 -42.27 3.09 -26.47
N ALA A 496 -41.10 3.34 -27.07
CA ALA A 496 -39.97 2.41 -27.05
C ALA A 496 -39.40 2.25 -25.63
N GLU A 497 -39.21 3.35 -24.90
CA GLU A 497 -38.80 3.33 -23.48
C GLU A 497 -39.78 2.51 -22.61
N LYS A 498 -41.10 2.72 -22.80
CA LYS A 498 -42.15 1.99 -22.07
C LYS A 498 -42.23 0.51 -22.43
N GLN A 499 -42.00 0.13 -23.69
CA GLN A 499 -41.93 -1.28 -24.12
C GLN A 499 -40.70 -1.97 -23.56
N LEU A 500 -39.57 -1.27 -23.45
CA LEU A 500 -38.36 -1.80 -22.83
C LEU A 500 -38.58 -2.05 -21.32
N LYS A 501 -38.98 -1.01 -20.58
CA LYS A 501 -39.11 -1.01 -19.11
C LYS A 501 -40.51 -1.40 -18.63
N GLY A 502 -40.79 -2.69 -18.66
CA GLY A 502 -42.01 -3.29 -18.11
C GLY A 502 -42.68 -4.33 -19.02
N TYR A 503 -42.16 -4.59 -20.22
CA TYR A 503 -42.65 -5.70 -21.07
C TYR A 503 -41.51 -6.66 -21.44
N LYS A 504 -40.40 -6.14 -22.02
CA LYS A 504 -39.19 -6.95 -22.27
C LYS A 504 -38.41 -7.20 -20.97
N CYS A 505 -38.07 -6.13 -20.26
CA CYS A 505 -37.40 -6.18 -18.97
C CYS A 505 -38.38 -5.89 -17.84
N ALA A 506 -38.31 -6.66 -16.75
CA ALA A 506 -39.00 -6.34 -15.51
C ALA A 506 -38.47 -5.01 -14.94
N ALA A 507 -39.39 -4.09 -14.62
CA ALA A 507 -39.03 -2.83 -13.96
C ALA A 507 -38.81 -3.10 -12.47
N ILE A 508 -37.63 -2.72 -11.96
CA ILE A 508 -37.21 -3.04 -10.59
C ILE A 508 -37.69 -1.98 -9.62
N VAL A 509 -38.39 -2.42 -8.58
CA VAL A 509 -38.92 -1.63 -7.47
C VAL A 509 -38.18 -2.04 -6.19
N THR A 510 -37.41 -1.12 -5.61
CA THR A 510 -36.85 -1.31 -4.26
C THR A 510 -37.89 -0.83 -3.25
N VAL A 511 -38.33 -1.68 -2.32
CA VAL A 511 -39.31 -1.34 -1.29
C VAL A 511 -38.60 -1.10 0.04
N ILE A 512 -38.88 0.04 0.67
CA ILE A 512 -38.34 0.41 1.98
C ILE A 512 -39.50 0.85 2.88
N SER A 513 -39.61 0.24 4.06
CA SER A 513 -40.60 0.62 5.08
C SER A 513 -39.95 1.43 6.19
N PHE A 514 -40.54 2.58 6.52
CA PHE A 514 -40.26 3.33 7.74
C PHE A 514 -41.32 3.07 8.84
N ASP A 515 -42.37 2.32 8.52
CA ASP A 515 -43.38 1.91 9.49
C ASP A 515 -42.96 0.61 10.17
N PHE A 516 -42.84 0.65 11.50
CA PHE A 516 -42.46 -0.50 12.34
C PHE A 516 -43.60 -1.53 12.46
N GLU A 517 -44.86 -1.12 12.30
CA GLU A 517 -46.02 -2.02 12.37
C GLU A 517 -46.27 -2.73 11.02
N PHE A 518 -45.87 -2.09 9.91
CA PHE A 518 -46.11 -2.60 8.57
C PHE A 518 -45.08 -3.66 8.14
N LYS A 519 -45.38 -4.93 8.42
CA LYS A 519 -44.64 -6.07 7.86
C LYS A 519 -44.79 -6.14 6.34
N VAL A 520 -43.70 -5.90 5.62
CA VAL A 520 -43.65 -5.97 4.14
C VAL A 520 -44.01 -7.36 3.62
N ASP A 521 -43.77 -8.41 4.41
CA ASP A 521 -44.16 -9.80 4.10
C ASP A 521 -45.65 -9.91 3.75
N LYS A 522 -46.54 -9.20 4.45
CA LYS A 522 -47.99 -9.19 4.16
C LYS A 522 -48.30 -8.59 2.78
N LEU A 523 -47.54 -7.55 2.38
CA LEU A 523 -47.64 -6.96 1.04
C LEU A 523 -47.20 -7.98 -0.02
N ILE A 524 -46.17 -8.77 0.26
CA ILE A 524 -45.72 -9.83 -0.65
C ILE A 524 -46.72 -10.98 -0.74
N GLU A 525 -47.15 -11.52 0.41
CA GLU A 525 -48.15 -12.60 0.51
C GLU A 525 -49.41 -12.24 -0.27
N SER A 526 -49.89 -11.01 -0.12
CA SER A 526 -51.07 -10.53 -0.85
C SER A 526 -50.84 -10.43 -2.37
N ILE A 527 -49.66 -10.01 -2.84
CA ILE A 527 -49.29 -10.07 -4.27
C ILE A 527 -49.22 -11.52 -4.78
N VAL A 528 -48.65 -12.44 -3.98
CA VAL A 528 -48.49 -13.86 -4.30
C VAL A 528 -49.83 -14.62 -4.28
N SER A 529 -50.78 -14.19 -3.44
CA SER A 529 -52.10 -14.82 -3.29
C SER A 529 -53.07 -14.57 -4.45
N HIS A 530 -52.78 -13.63 -5.35
CA HIS A 530 -53.69 -13.25 -6.43
C HIS A 530 -53.45 -14.06 -7.72
N GLU A 531 -54.46 -14.85 -8.11
CA GLU A 531 -54.43 -15.78 -9.26
C GLU A 531 -54.03 -15.16 -10.61
N ASP A 532 -54.36 -13.87 -10.83
CA ASP A 532 -54.04 -13.10 -12.05
C ASP A 532 -52.54 -12.74 -12.18
N ILE A 533 -51.75 -12.96 -11.12
CA ILE A 533 -50.34 -12.59 -11.02
C ILE A 533 -49.47 -13.84 -11.12
N GLU A 534 -48.75 -13.99 -12.23
CA GLU A 534 -47.67 -14.97 -12.31
C GLU A 534 -46.49 -14.43 -11.51
N TYR A 535 -46.01 -15.19 -10.52
CA TYR A 535 -44.82 -14.84 -9.74
C TYR A 535 -43.71 -15.87 -9.91
N LYS A 536 -42.47 -15.43 -9.78
CA LYS A 536 -41.27 -16.27 -9.78
C LYS A 536 -40.25 -15.69 -8.79
N PHE A 537 -39.76 -16.54 -7.90
CA PHE A 537 -38.62 -16.21 -7.06
C PHE A 537 -37.31 -16.50 -7.79
N ASN A 538 -36.32 -15.69 -7.49
CA ASN A 538 -34.93 -15.95 -7.83
C ASN A 538 -34.40 -17.12 -6.97
N PRO A 539 -33.48 -17.98 -7.43
CA PRO A 539 -32.93 -19.06 -6.59
C PRO A 539 -32.25 -18.56 -5.31
N SER A 540 -31.59 -17.39 -5.35
CA SER A 540 -31.07 -16.70 -4.15
C SER A 540 -32.13 -15.98 -3.30
N ASN A 541 -33.41 -16.08 -3.66
CA ASN A 541 -34.52 -15.52 -2.88
C ASN A 541 -34.44 -13.99 -2.66
N THR A 542 -33.68 -13.27 -3.50
CA THR A 542 -33.43 -11.83 -3.40
C THR A 542 -34.42 -10.95 -4.15
N ILE A 543 -35.07 -11.50 -5.19
CA ILE A 543 -35.97 -10.77 -6.09
C ILE A 543 -37.26 -11.56 -6.29
N LEU A 544 -38.39 -10.88 -6.09
CA LEU A 544 -39.71 -11.35 -6.48
C LEU A 544 -40.06 -10.79 -7.86
N TYR A 545 -40.00 -11.61 -8.90
CA TYR A 545 -40.49 -11.25 -10.22
C TYR A 545 -41.99 -11.53 -10.32
N THR A 546 -42.75 -10.56 -10.82
CA THR A 546 -44.20 -10.63 -11.02
C THR A 546 -44.58 -10.21 -12.44
N LYS A 547 -45.56 -10.88 -13.01
CA LYS A 547 -46.07 -10.66 -14.37
C LYS A 547 -47.59 -10.55 -14.33
N LEU A 548 -48.06 -9.37 -14.70
CA LEU A 548 -49.43 -8.92 -14.51
C LEU A 548 -50.24 -9.16 -15.79
N LYS A 549 -50.95 -10.29 -15.86
CA LYS A 549 -51.77 -10.68 -17.04
C LYS A 549 -52.73 -9.56 -17.44
N ARG A 550 -53.53 -9.09 -16.47
CA ARG A 550 -54.53 -8.02 -16.62
C ARG A 550 -53.97 -6.72 -17.18
N PHE A 551 -52.68 -6.42 -16.97
CA PHE A 551 -52.01 -5.23 -17.47
C PHE A 551 -51.11 -5.49 -18.67
N GLN A 552 -51.55 -6.37 -19.60
CA GLN A 552 -50.83 -6.74 -20.83
C GLN A 552 -49.50 -7.46 -20.58
N ASN A 553 -49.46 -8.38 -19.60
CA ASN A 553 -48.26 -9.11 -19.19
C ASN A 553 -47.11 -8.18 -18.73
N ALA A 554 -47.44 -7.07 -18.07
CA ALA A 554 -46.42 -6.15 -17.56
C ALA A 554 -45.61 -6.80 -16.44
N GLN A 555 -44.29 -6.64 -16.47
CA GLN A 555 -43.35 -7.28 -15.56
C GLN A 555 -42.77 -6.27 -14.55
N LEU A 556 -42.84 -6.62 -13.26
CA LEU A 556 -42.26 -5.88 -12.14
C LEU A 556 -41.38 -6.83 -11.31
N GLY A 557 -40.21 -6.36 -10.87
CA GLY A 557 -39.34 -7.07 -9.93
C GLY A 557 -39.28 -6.32 -8.61
N PHE A 558 -39.62 -6.95 -7.49
CA PHE A 558 -39.52 -6.34 -6.16
C PHE A 558 -38.23 -6.80 -5.46
N MET A 559 -37.47 -5.84 -4.95
CA MET A 559 -36.30 -6.06 -4.10
C MET A 559 -36.55 -5.41 -2.74
N ILE A 560 -36.17 -6.09 -1.67
CA ILE A 560 -36.43 -5.64 -0.29
C ILE A 560 -35.11 -5.76 0.46
N PRO A 561 -34.27 -4.71 0.48
CA PRO A 561 -33.03 -4.71 1.23
C PRO A 561 -33.30 -4.60 2.73
N GLU A 562 -32.47 -5.26 3.54
CA GLU A 562 -32.44 -5.02 4.97
C GLU A 562 -32.05 -3.58 5.29
N TYR A 563 -32.84 -2.95 6.14
CA TYR A 563 -32.66 -1.55 6.52
C TYR A 563 -31.37 -1.29 7.31
N GLY A 564 -30.91 -2.30 8.07
CA GLY A 564 -29.67 -2.26 8.85
C GLY A 564 -28.37 -2.29 8.04
N ASN A 565 -28.43 -2.55 6.73
CA ASN A 565 -27.27 -2.64 5.84
C ASN A 565 -27.37 -1.62 4.69
N ILE A 566 -26.78 -0.43 4.90
CA ILE A 566 -26.83 0.65 3.89
C ILE A 566 -26.18 0.22 2.56
N ASP A 567 -25.14 -0.63 2.60
CA ASP A 567 -24.46 -1.07 1.38
C ASP A 567 -25.38 -1.94 0.51
N ALA A 568 -26.16 -2.84 1.13
CA ALA A 568 -27.20 -3.60 0.45
C ALA A 568 -28.28 -2.69 -0.14
N VAL A 569 -28.75 -1.69 0.62
CA VAL A 569 -29.70 -0.69 0.13
C VAL A 569 -29.14 0.09 -1.07
N PHE A 570 -27.90 0.57 -1.02
CA PHE A 570 -27.30 1.29 -2.13
C PHE A 570 -27.09 0.42 -3.36
N ASN A 571 -26.76 -0.86 -3.18
CA ASN A 571 -26.64 -1.80 -4.29
C ASN A 571 -28.01 -2.03 -4.94
N CYS A 572 -29.08 -2.23 -4.15
CA CYS A 572 -30.45 -2.23 -4.65
C CYS A 572 -30.80 -0.94 -5.42
N LEU A 573 -30.49 0.23 -4.86
CA LEU A 573 -30.78 1.53 -5.47
C LEU A 573 -30.05 1.69 -6.82
N LYS A 574 -28.75 1.32 -6.90
CA LYS A 574 -27.94 1.34 -8.13
C LYS A 574 -28.59 0.59 -9.29
N ALA A 575 -29.30 -0.50 -9.03
CA ALA A 575 -29.96 -1.31 -10.06
C ALA A 575 -31.47 -1.02 -10.24
N SER A 576 -32.10 -0.29 -9.32
CA SER A 576 -33.55 -0.05 -9.34
C SER A 576 -34.01 1.05 -10.32
N ASP A 577 -35.22 0.88 -10.86
CA ASP A 577 -35.93 1.87 -11.67
C ASP A 577 -36.87 2.76 -10.82
N ILE A 578 -37.38 2.19 -9.73
CA ILE A 578 -38.33 2.84 -8.81
C ILE A 578 -37.91 2.55 -7.36
N LEU A 579 -37.89 3.58 -6.54
CA LEU A 579 -37.82 3.48 -5.08
C LEU A 579 -39.22 3.70 -4.50
N MET A 580 -39.74 2.68 -3.82
CA MET A 580 -40.99 2.73 -3.08
C MET A 580 -40.70 2.94 -1.60
N ILE A 581 -41.22 4.04 -1.03
CA ILE A 581 -41.10 4.35 0.40
C ILE A 581 -42.46 4.22 1.06
N ILE A 582 -42.58 3.37 2.07
CA ILE A 582 -43.76 3.24 2.92
C ILE A 582 -43.51 4.09 4.18
N TRP A 583 -44.31 5.12 4.38
CA TRP A 583 -44.26 6.00 5.55
C TRP A 583 -45.22 5.51 6.65
N PRO A 584 -44.87 5.71 7.94
CA PRO A 584 -45.73 5.36 9.06
C PRO A 584 -47.03 6.16 9.05
N GLY A 585 -48.16 5.50 9.35
CA GLY A 585 -49.49 6.12 9.32
C GLY A 585 -49.66 7.36 10.22
N ASN A 586 -48.82 7.49 11.25
CA ASN A 586 -48.84 8.58 12.24
C ASN A 586 -48.02 9.81 11.78
N GLY A 587 -47.10 9.65 10.83
CA GLY A 587 -46.21 10.71 10.34
C GLY A 587 -44.95 10.93 11.19
N ASP A 588 -44.77 10.21 12.30
CA ASP A 588 -43.59 10.30 13.15
C ASP A 588 -42.38 9.61 12.49
N ILE A 589 -41.26 10.34 12.35
CA ILE A 589 -40.00 9.83 11.78
C ILE A 589 -38.91 9.90 12.85
N SER A 590 -38.27 8.76 13.11
CA SER A 590 -37.11 8.65 14.00
C SER A 590 -35.87 9.38 13.45
N GLU A 591 -34.90 9.71 14.30
CA GLU A 591 -33.69 10.41 13.87
C GLU A 591 -32.84 9.59 12.89
N THR A 592 -32.71 8.29 13.15
CA THR A 592 -32.04 7.35 12.23
C THR A 592 -32.74 7.34 10.85
N GLN A 593 -34.07 7.33 10.79
CA GLN A 593 -34.80 7.44 9.51
C GLN A 593 -34.54 8.77 8.77
N LYS A 594 -34.41 9.89 9.48
CA LYS A 594 -34.03 11.18 8.87
C LYS A 594 -32.62 11.09 8.28
N ASP A 595 -31.68 10.48 8.98
CA ASP A 595 -30.33 10.25 8.48
C ASP A 595 -30.31 9.33 7.26
N PHE A 596 -31.02 8.21 7.30
CA PHE A 596 -31.16 7.34 6.14
C PHE A 596 -31.66 8.10 4.89
N ILE A 597 -32.67 8.97 5.05
CA ILE A 597 -33.17 9.81 3.96
C ILE A 597 -32.08 10.79 3.46
N ARG A 598 -31.27 11.38 4.35
CA ARG A 598 -30.10 12.21 3.97
C ARG A 598 -29.10 11.41 3.13
N TYR A 599 -28.82 10.14 3.49
CA TYR A 599 -27.85 9.28 2.80
C TYR A 599 -28.35 8.86 1.41
N VAL A 600 -29.62 8.48 1.31
CA VAL A 600 -30.28 8.14 0.04
C VAL A 600 -30.36 9.38 -0.87
N LYS A 601 -30.66 10.57 -0.33
CA LYS A 601 -30.66 11.85 -1.05
C LYS A 601 -29.26 12.24 -1.53
N ALA A 602 -28.23 11.96 -0.72
CA ALA A 602 -26.82 12.20 -1.03
C ALA A 602 -26.29 11.34 -2.17
N PHE A 603 -26.61 10.03 -2.16
CA PHE A 603 -26.24 9.12 -3.24
C PHE A 603 -26.96 9.44 -4.56
N GLY A 604 -28.19 9.95 -4.44
CA GLY A 604 -29.10 10.15 -5.54
C GLY A 604 -30.00 8.94 -5.73
N VAL A 605 -31.21 9.19 -6.22
CA VAL A 605 -32.28 8.19 -6.34
C VAL A 605 -32.83 8.11 -7.75
N PRO A 606 -33.40 6.95 -8.12
CA PRO A 606 -34.27 6.85 -9.29
C PRO A 606 -35.63 7.53 -9.00
N SER A 607 -36.63 7.27 -9.83
CA SER A 607 -38.04 7.64 -9.59
C SER A 607 -38.52 7.17 -8.21
N VAL A 608 -39.05 8.08 -7.38
CA VAL A 608 -39.57 7.74 -6.04
C VAL A 608 -41.09 7.75 -6.04
N ILE A 609 -41.71 6.79 -5.35
CA ILE A 609 -43.15 6.76 -5.07
C ILE A 609 -43.36 6.60 -3.56
N HIS A 610 -44.21 7.45 -3.00
CA HIS A 610 -44.52 7.45 -1.57
C HIS A 610 -45.88 6.77 -1.31
N PHE A 611 -45.87 5.81 -0.39
CA PHE A 611 -47.06 5.12 0.08
C PHE A 611 -47.22 5.26 1.60
N THR A 612 -48.45 5.17 2.08
CA THR A 612 -48.79 5.05 3.51
C THR A 612 -49.83 3.95 3.67
N PRO A 613 -49.78 3.10 4.72
CA PRO A 613 -50.85 2.14 4.95
C PRO A 613 -52.18 2.88 5.18
N SER A 614 -53.27 2.37 4.61
CA SER A 614 -54.59 2.99 4.80
C SER A 614 -55.13 2.73 6.21
N PRO A 615 -55.35 3.76 7.06
CA PRO A 615 -56.06 3.56 8.32
C PRO A 615 -57.52 3.19 8.07
N THR A 616 -58.11 2.44 9.01
CA THR A 616 -59.52 2.01 8.97
C THR A 616 -60.48 3.17 9.20
N ASN A 617 -60.09 4.17 10.01
CA ASN A 617 -60.93 5.31 10.36
C ASN A 617 -60.78 6.49 9.38
N HIS A 618 -61.88 6.87 8.73
CA HIS A 618 -61.92 7.98 7.77
C HIS A 618 -61.56 9.36 8.36
N LYS A 619 -61.79 9.60 9.67
CA LYS A 619 -61.45 10.87 10.33
C LYS A 619 -59.94 11.03 10.51
N GLU A 620 -59.28 10.03 11.10
CA GLU A 620 -57.81 9.94 11.21
C GLU A 620 -57.15 10.06 9.83
N LYS A 621 -57.70 9.39 8.81
CA LYS A 621 -57.23 9.47 7.41
C LYS A 621 -57.17 10.90 6.84
N SER A 622 -57.99 11.84 7.35
CA SER A 622 -57.98 13.24 6.92
C SER A 622 -56.99 14.11 7.70
N GLN A 623 -56.82 13.84 9.01
CA GLN A 623 -55.88 14.54 9.88
C GLN A 623 -54.44 14.11 9.58
N ASN A 624 -54.19 12.79 9.60
CA ASN A 624 -52.89 12.20 9.31
C ASN A 624 -52.43 12.57 7.91
N LYS A 625 -53.35 12.69 6.93
CA LYS A 625 -53.00 13.19 5.59
C LYS A 625 -52.30 14.55 5.62
N GLN A 626 -52.79 15.53 6.40
CA GLN A 626 -52.16 16.85 6.45
C GLN A 626 -50.80 16.83 7.17
N ILE A 627 -50.63 15.92 8.13
CA ILE A 627 -49.35 15.70 8.81
C ILE A 627 -48.36 15.06 7.82
N LEU A 628 -48.78 13.98 7.15
CA LEU A 628 -48.00 13.27 6.14
C LEU A 628 -47.63 14.16 4.95
N ASP A 629 -48.55 14.96 4.40
CA ASP A 629 -48.24 15.90 3.31
C ASP A 629 -47.14 16.90 3.72
N LYS A 630 -47.12 17.38 4.97
CA LYS A 630 -46.06 18.27 5.51
C LYS A 630 -44.74 17.54 5.77
N VAL A 631 -44.81 16.35 6.34
CA VAL A 631 -43.64 15.52 6.65
C VAL A 631 -42.95 15.11 5.36
N ILE A 632 -43.74 14.65 4.38
CA ILE A 632 -43.26 14.28 3.05
C ILE A 632 -42.74 15.52 2.32
N SER A 633 -43.41 16.68 2.30
CA SER A 633 -42.87 17.86 1.62
C SER A 633 -41.50 18.32 2.16
N ASN A 634 -41.25 18.16 3.46
CA ASN A 634 -39.95 18.46 4.06
C ASN A 634 -38.84 17.47 3.66
N TRP A 635 -39.16 16.18 3.54
CA TRP A 635 -38.19 15.10 3.31
C TRP A 635 -38.23 14.51 1.89
N ALA A 636 -39.11 15.00 1.02
CA ALA A 636 -39.38 14.43 -0.30
C ALA A 636 -38.14 14.43 -1.20
N LEU A 637 -38.09 13.37 -2.01
CA LEU A 637 -37.07 13.13 -3.02
C LEU A 637 -37.53 13.58 -4.43
N GLY A 638 -38.49 14.50 -4.49
CA GLY A 638 -38.89 15.23 -5.69
C GLY A 638 -40.39 15.22 -6.02
N GLU A 639 -41.13 14.16 -5.67
CA GLU A 639 -42.59 14.12 -5.81
C GLU A 639 -43.24 14.19 -4.43
N GLU A 640 -44.02 15.24 -4.16
CA GLU A 640 -44.59 15.52 -2.83
C GLU A 640 -45.84 14.67 -2.51
N LYS A 641 -46.44 14.02 -3.51
CA LYS A 641 -47.73 13.35 -3.37
C LYS A 641 -47.55 11.90 -2.93
N PHE A 642 -48.25 11.52 -1.87
CA PHE A 642 -48.34 10.13 -1.42
C PHE A 642 -49.64 9.46 -1.84
N HIS A 643 -49.61 8.13 -1.86
CA HIS A 643 -50.75 7.26 -2.13
C HIS A 643 -51.06 6.37 -0.92
N TYR A 644 -52.33 6.11 -0.66
CA TYR A 644 -52.69 5.10 0.33
C TYR A 644 -52.51 3.69 -0.25
N LEU A 645 -51.79 2.84 0.46
CA LEU A 645 -51.68 1.42 0.20
C LEU A 645 -52.86 0.73 0.89
N ASP A 646 -53.73 0.10 0.10
CA ASP A 646 -54.82 -0.73 0.57
C ASP A 646 -54.60 -2.16 0.07
N ILE A 647 -54.39 -3.11 0.99
CA ILE A 647 -54.09 -4.51 0.69
C ILE A 647 -55.25 -5.16 -0.08
N LYS A 648 -56.46 -4.58 -0.04
CA LYS A 648 -57.63 -5.08 -0.78
C LYS A 648 -57.71 -4.59 -2.23
N ASP A 649 -56.99 -3.53 -2.62
CA ASP A 649 -56.99 -2.94 -3.98
C ASP A 649 -55.58 -2.94 -4.60
N ILE A 650 -54.96 -4.12 -4.60
CA ILE A 650 -53.61 -4.34 -5.14
C ILE A 650 -53.52 -4.02 -6.64
N TYR A 651 -54.61 -4.14 -7.41
CA TYR A 651 -54.62 -3.76 -8.82
C TYR A 651 -54.34 -2.27 -9.05
N ASN A 652 -54.85 -1.39 -8.18
CA ASN A 652 -54.64 0.05 -8.28
C ASN A 652 -53.20 0.41 -7.89
N PHE A 653 -52.68 -0.21 -6.82
CA PHE A 653 -51.28 -0.13 -6.41
C PHE A 653 -50.30 -0.53 -7.54
N LEU A 654 -50.48 -1.73 -8.12
CA LEU A 654 -49.63 -2.24 -9.19
C LEU A 654 -49.74 -1.42 -10.48
N ARG A 655 -50.94 -0.88 -10.77
CA ARG A 655 -51.14 0.04 -11.89
C ARG A 655 -50.36 1.35 -11.70
N LEU A 656 -50.39 1.94 -10.51
CA LEU A 656 -49.63 3.16 -10.19
C LEU A 656 -48.14 2.94 -10.43
N ILE A 657 -47.57 1.82 -9.92
CA ILE A 657 -46.17 1.45 -10.15
C ILE A 657 -45.87 1.24 -11.65
N LYS A 658 -46.73 0.53 -12.38
CA LYS A 658 -46.55 0.29 -13.82
C LYS A 658 -46.49 1.60 -14.62
N ASP A 659 -47.46 2.48 -14.38
CA ASP A 659 -47.70 3.68 -15.18
C ASP A 659 -46.79 4.86 -14.78
N HIS A 660 -46.10 4.80 -13.62
CA HIS A 660 -45.17 5.82 -13.14
C HIS A 660 -44.02 6.11 -14.11
N LYS A 661 -43.56 7.37 -14.14
CA LYS A 661 -42.51 7.81 -15.05
C LYS A 661 -41.13 7.46 -14.51
N LYS A 662 -40.65 6.28 -14.91
CA LYS A 662 -39.30 5.78 -14.67
C LYS A 662 -38.22 6.76 -15.16
N LYS A 663 -37.48 7.38 -14.24
CA LYS A 663 -36.32 8.25 -14.53
C LYS A 663 -35.04 7.51 -14.11
N PRO A 664 -34.18 7.08 -15.05
CA PRO A 664 -32.91 6.45 -14.69
C PRO A 664 -31.95 7.47 -14.06
N MET A 665 -31.13 7.01 -13.11
CA MET A 665 -30.05 7.81 -12.54
C MET A 665 -29.00 8.13 -13.61
N ALA A 666 -28.31 9.27 -13.50
CA ALA A 666 -27.30 9.68 -14.49
C ALA A 666 -26.18 8.64 -14.73
N ILE A 667 -25.91 7.81 -13.71
CA ILE A 667 -24.93 6.73 -13.77
C ILE A 667 -25.43 5.48 -14.55
N GLN A 668 -26.72 5.18 -14.43
CA GLN A 668 -27.43 4.06 -15.10
C GLN A 668 -27.63 4.32 -16.60
N VAL A 669 -27.59 5.58 -17.05
CA VAL A 669 -27.78 5.94 -18.47
C VAL A 669 -26.56 5.61 -19.33
N LYS A 670 -25.35 5.73 -18.77
CA LYS A 670 -24.09 5.58 -19.53
C LYS A 670 -23.44 4.21 -19.45
N ARG A 671 -23.71 3.45 -18.38
CA ARG A 671 -23.10 2.14 -18.14
C ARG A 671 -24.19 1.07 -18.21
N SER A 672 -23.86 -0.10 -18.72
CA SER A 672 -24.73 -1.25 -18.55
C SER A 672 -24.64 -1.69 -17.09
N TYR A 673 -25.77 -2.06 -16.51
CA TYR A 673 -25.85 -2.60 -15.16
C TYR A 673 -26.77 -3.81 -15.16
N LEU A 674 -26.44 -4.75 -14.31
CA LEU A 674 -26.97 -6.11 -14.31
C LEU A 674 -27.25 -6.50 -12.87
N ILE A 675 -28.22 -7.40 -12.70
CA ILE A 675 -28.39 -8.14 -11.45
C ILE A 675 -28.24 -9.61 -11.80
N ALA A 676 -27.48 -10.34 -10.99
CA ALA A 676 -27.40 -11.79 -11.11
C ALA A 676 -28.73 -12.40 -10.67
N ASP A 677 -29.40 -13.08 -11.60
CA ASP A 677 -30.56 -13.91 -11.28
C ASP A 677 -30.06 -15.29 -10.79
N ASP A 678 -29.11 -15.88 -11.49
CA ASP A 678 -28.56 -17.19 -11.14
C ASP A 678 -27.06 -17.25 -11.46
N ILE A 679 -26.30 -18.01 -10.69
CA ILE A 679 -24.83 -18.09 -10.76
C ILE A 679 -24.41 -19.55 -10.67
N SER A 680 -23.53 -20.00 -11.57
CA SER A 680 -22.85 -21.29 -11.48
C SER A 680 -21.35 -21.15 -11.77
N VAL A 681 -20.54 -22.04 -11.21
CA VAL A 681 -19.13 -22.21 -11.60
C VAL A 681 -19.06 -23.38 -12.59
N ILE A 682 -18.27 -23.22 -13.64
CA ILE A 682 -17.98 -24.27 -14.63
C ILE A 682 -16.47 -24.32 -14.82
N GLY A 683 -15.87 -25.49 -14.61
CA GLY A 683 -14.44 -25.73 -14.79
C GLY A 683 -13.69 -26.08 -13.51
N ASP A 684 -12.43 -26.42 -13.69
CA ASP A 684 -11.54 -26.94 -12.64
C ASP A 684 -10.94 -25.81 -11.78
N THR A 685 -10.29 -26.13 -10.66
CA THR A 685 -9.93 -25.15 -9.63
C THR A 685 -8.96 -24.03 -10.04
N GLU A 686 -8.28 -24.14 -11.18
CA GLU A 686 -7.24 -23.19 -11.61
C GLU A 686 -7.73 -22.16 -12.64
N ASP A 687 -8.64 -22.53 -13.55
CA ASP A 687 -9.15 -21.68 -14.65
C ASP A 687 -10.69 -21.77 -14.73
N TYR A 688 -11.33 -21.58 -13.57
CA TYR A 688 -12.78 -21.66 -13.42
C TYR A 688 -13.52 -20.49 -14.11
N ILE A 689 -14.60 -20.82 -14.82
CA ILE A 689 -15.45 -19.87 -15.53
C ILE A 689 -16.74 -19.67 -14.74
N THR A 690 -17.00 -18.43 -14.33
CA THR A 690 -18.22 -18.09 -13.57
C THR A 690 -19.32 -17.69 -14.54
N ALA A 691 -20.38 -18.50 -14.63
CA ALA A 691 -21.50 -18.30 -15.53
C ALA A 691 -22.65 -17.60 -14.78
N ILE A 692 -22.96 -16.37 -15.19
CA ILE A 692 -23.95 -15.51 -14.51
C ILE A 692 -25.13 -15.23 -15.43
N LYS A 693 -26.31 -15.71 -15.06
CA LYS A 693 -27.58 -15.44 -15.74
C LYS A 693 -28.14 -14.10 -15.29
N CYS A 694 -28.46 -13.22 -16.24
CA CYS A 694 -28.95 -11.87 -15.93
C CYS A 694 -29.75 -11.25 -17.08
N VAL A 695 -30.37 -10.09 -16.81
CA VAL A 695 -31.06 -9.25 -17.80
C VAL A 695 -30.34 -7.92 -17.98
N ILE A 696 -30.06 -7.55 -19.23
CA ILE A 696 -29.26 -6.36 -19.56
C ILE A 696 -30.09 -5.07 -19.46
N ARG A 697 -29.59 -4.12 -18.66
CA ARG A 697 -30.21 -2.81 -18.37
C ARG A 697 -29.19 -1.68 -18.50
N GLY A 698 -29.68 -0.45 -18.70
CA GLY A 698 -28.84 0.75 -18.85
C GLY A 698 -28.37 0.98 -20.29
N ALA A 699 -27.06 0.93 -20.52
CA ALA A 699 -26.46 0.88 -21.86
C ALA A 699 -26.35 -0.56 -22.39
N PRO A 700 -26.21 -0.80 -23.71
CA PRO A 700 -25.95 -2.13 -24.27
C PRO A 700 -24.60 -2.68 -23.75
N LEU A 701 -24.51 -4.01 -23.63
CA LEU A 701 -23.37 -4.69 -23.03
C LEU A 701 -22.37 -5.11 -24.13
N ASN A 702 -21.15 -4.60 -24.11
CA ASN A 702 -20.12 -4.92 -25.10
C ASN A 702 -19.12 -5.95 -24.53
N PRO A 703 -18.89 -7.14 -25.14
CA PRO A 703 -18.01 -8.17 -24.59
C PRO A 703 -16.53 -7.75 -24.46
N GLN A 704 -16.08 -6.73 -25.19
CA GLN A 704 -14.70 -6.25 -25.17
C GLN A 704 -14.36 -5.47 -23.89
N ARG A 705 -15.36 -4.93 -23.18
CA ARG A 705 -15.18 -4.12 -21.96
C ARG A 705 -15.35 -4.95 -20.69
N LEU A 706 -14.57 -4.60 -19.68
CA LEU A 706 -14.55 -5.25 -18.37
C LEU A 706 -15.90 -5.14 -17.62
N LEU A 707 -16.25 -6.20 -16.88
CA LEU A 707 -17.38 -6.20 -15.95
C LEU A 707 -16.87 -6.08 -14.51
N SER A 708 -17.42 -5.14 -13.75
CA SER A 708 -17.10 -4.95 -12.34
C SER A 708 -18.18 -5.58 -11.45
N LEU A 709 -17.75 -6.40 -10.49
CA LEU A 709 -18.57 -7.00 -9.45
C LEU A 709 -18.39 -6.19 -8.16
N GLN A 710 -19.50 -5.70 -7.61
CA GLN A 710 -19.47 -4.80 -6.47
C GLN A 710 -18.84 -5.46 -5.22
N GLY A 711 -17.77 -4.87 -4.71
CA GLY A 711 -17.08 -5.36 -3.50
C GLY A 711 -16.26 -6.64 -3.70
N VAL A 712 -15.91 -6.97 -4.96
CA VAL A 712 -15.09 -8.13 -5.32
C VAL A 712 -13.95 -7.74 -6.24
N GLY A 713 -14.23 -7.07 -7.37
CA GLY A 713 -13.18 -6.73 -8.34
C GLY A 713 -13.70 -6.54 -9.76
N ASN A 714 -12.78 -6.55 -10.72
CA ASN A 714 -13.02 -6.27 -12.13
C ASN A 714 -12.56 -7.48 -12.96
N PHE A 715 -13.40 -7.94 -13.90
CA PHE A 715 -13.24 -9.22 -14.60
C PHE A 715 -13.43 -9.08 -16.11
N GLN A 716 -12.71 -9.93 -16.86
CA GLN A 716 -12.88 -10.05 -18.31
C GLN A 716 -14.06 -10.98 -18.64
N ILE A 717 -14.84 -10.57 -19.64
CA ILE A 717 -15.92 -11.37 -20.23
C ILE A 717 -15.32 -12.28 -21.28
N VAL A 718 -15.48 -13.60 -21.14
CA VAL A 718 -15.06 -14.57 -22.15
C VAL A 718 -16.09 -14.60 -23.29
N LYS A 719 -17.36 -14.74 -22.93
CA LYS A 719 -18.48 -14.96 -23.86
C LYS A 719 -19.80 -14.50 -23.25
N ILE A 720 -20.74 -14.08 -24.09
CA ILE A 720 -22.12 -13.80 -23.71
C ILE A 720 -23.04 -14.63 -24.61
N VAL A 721 -23.99 -15.36 -24.02
CA VAL A 721 -24.96 -16.21 -24.74
C VAL A 721 -26.39 -15.74 -24.45
N GLU A 722 -27.18 -15.48 -25.49
CA GLU A 722 -28.61 -15.16 -25.37
C GLU A 722 -29.38 -16.40 -24.90
N THR A 723 -30.14 -16.30 -23.81
CA THR A 723 -30.96 -17.40 -23.29
C THR A 723 -32.43 -17.22 -23.57
N ASP A 724 -33.25 -18.19 -23.17
CA ASP A 724 -34.68 -17.97 -23.05
C ASP A 724 -35.02 -16.99 -21.93
N SER A 725 -36.23 -16.41 -22.06
CA SER A 725 -36.72 -15.41 -21.12
C SER A 725 -36.88 -16.00 -19.73
N LEU A 726 -36.78 -15.15 -18.70
CA LEU A 726 -36.83 -15.52 -17.28
C LEU A 726 -38.06 -16.38 -16.91
N TRP A 727 -39.16 -16.22 -17.65
CA TRP A 727 -40.45 -16.88 -17.45
C TRP A 727 -40.57 -18.26 -18.12
N ASN A 728 -39.60 -18.70 -18.92
CA ASN A 728 -39.61 -20.05 -19.49
C ASN A 728 -39.22 -21.07 -18.41
N THR A 729 -40.05 -22.10 -18.22
CA THR A 729 -39.91 -23.13 -17.17
C THR A 729 -39.15 -24.38 -17.61
N LYS A 730 -38.63 -24.42 -18.84
CA LYS A 730 -37.64 -25.43 -19.21
C LYS A 730 -36.32 -25.03 -18.56
N ASP A 731 -35.91 -25.76 -17.53
CA ASP A 731 -34.72 -25.47 -16.75
C ASP A 731 -33.52 -25.27 -17.68
N SER A 732 -32.99 -24.05 -17.66
CA SER A 732 -31.83 -23.69 -18.45
C SER A 732 -30.59 -24.10 -17.69
N SER A 733 -30.22 -25.37 -17.83
CA SER A 733 -28.83 -25.82 -17.78
C SER A 733 -27.90 -24.71 -18.30
N PHE A 734 -26.84 -24.42 -17.55
CA PHE A 734 -25.81 -23.45 -17.94
C PHE A 734 -24.93 -24.05 -19.05
N GLU A 735 -25.50 -24.13 -20.25
CA GLU A 735 -24.83 -24.61 -21.46
C GLU A 735 -23.90 -23.51 -22.01
N PHE A 736 -22.63 -23.85 -22.21
CA PHE A 736 -21.61 -22.95 -22.77
C PHE A 736 -21.88 -22.59 -24.25
N ASN A 737 -22.69 -23.40 -24.94
CA ASN A 737 -23.06 -23.25 -26.34
C ASN A 737 -24.49 -22.69 -26.47
N PRO A 738 -24.75 -21.79 -27.44
CA PRO A 738 -26.07 -21.22 -27.65
C PRO A 738 -27.07 -22.28 -28.13
N LYS A 739 -28.28 -22.25 -27.58
CA LYS A 739 -29.42 -23.02 -28.10
C LYS A 739 -29.75 -22.56 -29.52
N PRO A 740 -30.22 -23.45 -30.42
CA PRO A 740 -30.43 -23.12 -31.83
C PRO A 740 -31.35 -21.92 -32.00
N GLY A 741 -30.90 -20.91 -32.77
CA GLY A 741 -31.60 -19.65 -32.99
C GLY A 741 -31.30 -18.53 -31.97
N LYS A 742 -30.45 -18.77 -30.97
CA LYS A 742 -29.93 -17.74 -30.06
C LYS A 742 -28.63 -17.14 -30.57
N ARG A 743 -28.38 -15.87 -30.21
CA ARG A 743 -27.12 -15.18 -30.52
C ARG A 743 -26.07 -15.44 -29.43
N GLU A 744 -24.82 -15.38 -29.85
CA GLU A 744 -23.66 -15.31 -28.97
C GLU A 744 -22.79 -14.13 -29.37
N TRP A 745 -22.09 -13.57 -28.38
CA TRP A 745 -21.09 -12.51 -28.57
C TRP A 745 -19.80 -12.95 -27.88
N ILE A 746 -18.71 -12.94 -28.63
CA ILE A 746 -17.38 -13.39 -28.20
C ILE A 746 -16.46 -12.16 -28.18
N ALA A 747 -15.55 -12.08 -27.21
CA ALA A 747 -14.56 -11.00 -27.17
C ALA A 747 -13.45 -11.21 -28.22
N ASP A 748 -13.08 -10.16 -28.95
CA ASP A 748 -11.88 -10.16 -29.79
C ASP A 748 -10.66 -10.00 -28.88
N ASN A 749 -9.81 -11.02 -28.75
CA ASN A 749 -8.60 -10.98 -27.88
C ASN A 749 -7.75 -9.72 -28.10
N ASP A 750 -7.54 -9.29 -29.34
CA ASP A 750 -6.70 -8.11 -29.68
C ASP A 750 -7.32 -6.75 -29.29
N LYS A 751 -8.63 -6.70 -29.03
CA LYS A 751 -9.38 -5.46 -28.72
C LYS A 751 -9.95 -5.44 -27.31
N GLN A 752 -9.91 -6.58 -26.63
CA GLN A 752 -10.40 -6.72 -25.26
C GLN A 752 -9.56 -5.86 -24.31
N GLU A 753 -10.20 -5.23 -23.32
CA GLU A 753 -9.47 -4.40 -22.35
C GLU A 753 -8.69 -5.25 -21.33
N ASP A 754 -7.40 -4.93 -21.17
CA ASP A 754 -6.52 -5.56 -20.18
C ASP A 754 -6.99 -5.30 -18.74
N LEU A 755 -6.73 -6.25 -17.85
CA LEU A 755 -7.00 -6.12 -16.42
C LEU A 755 -6.02 -5.19 -15.67
N GLN A 756 -4.96 -4.71 -16.33
CA GLN A 756 -3.88 -3.93 -15.71
C GLN A 756 -4.38 -2.59 -15.12
N GLU A 757 -4.40 -2.50 -13.78
CA GLU A 757 -4.86 -1.31 -13.04
C GLU A 757 -3.79 -0.20 -12.96
N SER A 758 -2.52 -0.57 -12.81
CA SER A 758 -1.38 0.35 -12.64
C SER A 758 -0.24 0.06 -13.61
N ILE A 759 0.53 1.11 -13.93
CA ILE A 759 1.78 0.98 -14.67
C ILE A 759 2.81 0.39 -13.70
N ILE A 760 3.57 -0.61 -14.15
CA ILE A 760 4.76 -1.10 -13.45
C ILE A 760 5.90 -0.17 -13.90
N PRO A 761 6.41 0.72 -13.04
CA PRO A 761 7.48 1.64 -13.42
C PRO A 761 8.79 0.87 -13.57
N ASP A 762 9.47 1.02 -14.70
CA ASP A 762 10.82 0.49 -14.89
C ASP A 762 11.79 1.33 -14.04
N PRO A 763 12.55 0.74 -13.10
CA PRO A 763 13.51 1.48 -12.28
C PRO A 763 14.63 2.15 -13.09
N MET A 764 14.89 1.71 -14.33
CA MET A 764 15.88 2.32 -15.22
C MET A 764 15.32 3.53 -16.00
N GLU A 765 13.99 3.69 -16.11
CA GLU A 765 13.33 4.82 -16.80
C GLU A 765 13.20 6.10 -15.95
N GLY A 766 13.82 6.17 -14.77
CA GLY A 766 13.72 7.33 -13.87
C GLY A 766 13.98 8.66 -14.60
N GLU A 767 12.91 9.44 -14.86
CA GLU A 767 12.95 10.63 -15.73
C GLU A 767 14.08 11.58 -15.28
N GLN A 768 15.12 11.74 -16.10
CA GLN A 768 16.03 12.89 -16.02
C GLN A 768 15.25 14.17 -16.38
N THR A 769 14.45 14.67 -15.45
CA THR A 769 13.94 16.05 -15.52
C THR A 769 15.12 16.98 -15.36
N TRP A 770 15.64 17.48 -16.50
CA TRP A 770 16.58 18.60 -16.53
C TRP A 770 16.00 19.74 -15.66
N PRO A 771 16.74 20.25 -14.66
CA PRO A 771 16.29 21.37 -13.84
C PRO A 771 15.92 22.55 -14.74
N SER A 772 14.86 23.29 -14.37
CA SER A 772 14.48 24.46 -15.15
C SER A 772 15.58 25.51 -15.13
N ARG A 773 15.60 26.44 -16.09
CA ARG A 773 16.56 27.55 -16.06
C ARG A 773 16.46 28.36 -14.75
N ASP A 774 15.25 28.50 -14.22
CA ASP A 774 15.01 29.20 -12.95
C ASP A 774 15.57 28.38 -11.76
N ASP A 775 15.47 27.05 -11.77
CA ASP A 775 16.14 26.20 -10.77
C ASP A 775 17.67 26.26 -10.88
N TYR A 776 18.22 26.29 -12.11
CA TYR A 776 19.66 26.56 -12.30
C TYR A 776 20.04 27.94 -11.73
N GLU A 777 19.23 28.99 -11.92
CA GLU A 777 19.53 30.32 -11.36
C GLU A 777 19.35 30.38 -9.83
N ILE A 778 18.47 29.55 -9.23
CA ILE A 778 18.31 29.43 -7.77
C ILE A 778 19.46 28.62 -7.17
N VAL A 779 19.74 27.42 -7.70
CA VAL A 779 20.84 26.55 -7.25
C VAL A 779 22.18 27.23 -7.47
N LYS A 780 22.37 27.93 -8.60
CA LYS A 780 23.60 28.68 -8.84
C LYS A 780 23.74 29.85 -7.86
N LYS A 781 22.67 30.57 -7.49
CA LYS A 781 22.75 31.59 -6.44
C LYS A 781 22.99 31.02 -5.05
N SER A 782 22.38 29.88 -4.70
CA SER A 782 22.67 29.23 -3.41
C SER A 782 24.10 28.69 -3.37
N ASN A 783 24.59 28.14 -4.48
CA ASN A 783 25.95 27.63 -4.58
C ASN A 783 26.97 28.78 -4.63
N GLU A 784 26.72 29.87 -5.36
CA GLU A 784 27.56 31.09 -5.30
C GLU A 784 27.69 31.59 -3.84
N ILE A 785 26.60 31.60 -3.04
CA ILE A 785 26.64 31.94 -1.60
C ILE A 785 27.42 30.90 -0.76
N ILE A 786 27.36 29.61 -1.11
CA ILE A 786 28.06 28.51 -0.40
C ILE A 786 29.54 28.42 -0.81
N ASP A 787 29.88 28.74 -2.06
CA ASP A 787 31.21 28.65 -2.63
C ASP A 787 32.04 29.89 -2.22
N ASP A 788 31.42 31.07 -2.15
CA ASP A 788 32.02 32.27 -1.55
C ASP A 788 32.30 32.10 -0.04
N THR A 789 31.59 31.18 0.65
CA THR A 789 31.87 30.84 2.06
C THR A 789 32.80 29.63 2.25
N LYS A 790 33.04 28.84 1.19
CA LYS A 790 33.95 27.68 1.20
C LYS A 790 35.37 27.98 0.72
N LYS A 791 35.64 29.16 0.14
CA LYS A 791 37.01 29.66 -0.06
C LYS A 791 37.67 30.12 1.26
N LYS A 792 37.64 29.25 2.27
CA LYS A 792 38.53 29.37 3.44
C LYS A 792 39.84 28.69 3.11
N ILE A 793 40.85 29.49 2.79
CA ILE A 793 42.24 29.07 2.74
C ILE A 793 42.58 28.48 4.12
N SER A 794 43.07 27.24 4.16
CA SER A 794 43.41 26.55 5.42
C SER A 794 44.77 27.01 5.94
N ILE A 795 44.80 28.24 6.45
CA ILE A 795 45.97 28.84 7.09
C ILE A 795 46.29 28.06 8.38
N LYS A 796 47.57 27.71 8.59
CA LYS A 796 48.02 27.01 9.81
C LYS A 796 47.98 27.97 11.01
N VAL A 797 46.92 27.89 11.81
CA VAL A 797 46.70 28.72 13.00
C VAL A 797 47.29 28.04 14.25
N PRO A 798 47.90 28.77 15.21
CA PRO A 798 48.40 28.15 16.44
C PRO A 798 47.33 27.39 17.25
N LYS A 799 47.71 26.25 17.84
CA LYS A 799 46.79 25.44 18.67
C LYS A 799 46.23 26.29 19.82
N GLY A 800 44.90 26.41 19.89
CA GLY A 800 44.18 27.20 20.91
C GLY A 800 43.60 28.54 20.45
N THR A 801 43.84 28.99 19.22
CA THR A 801 43.16 30.18 18.67
C THR A 801 41.69 29.89 18.35
N SER A 802 40.79 30.79 18.74
CA SER A 802 39.37 30.72 18.38
C SER A 802 39.11 31.00 16.90
N ASP A 803 38.00 30.51 16.34
CA ASP A 803 37.56 30.77 14.95
C ASP A 803 37.56 32.26 14.56
N TYR A 804 37.30 33.15 15.53
CA TYR A 804 37.33 34.59 15.33
C TYR A 804 38.75 35.11 15.14
N GLN A 805 39.72 34.62 15.91
CA GLN A 805 41.15 34.96 15.77
C GLN A 805 41.74 34.33 14.50
N ALA A 806 41.36 33.10 14.18
CA ALA A 806 41.76 32.40 12.97
C ALA A 806 41.45 33.21 11.70
N ALA A 807 40.31 33.90 11.66
CA ALA A 807 39.91 34.73 10.53
C ALA A 807 40.71 36.05 10.35
N TRP A 808 41.59 36.40 11.29
CA TRP A 808 42.46 37.58 11.23
C TRP A 808 43.89 37.25 10.77
N PHE A 809 44.28 35.98 10.79
CA PHE A 809 45.49 35.55 10.09
C PHE A 809 45.17 35.57 8.60
N VAL A 810 45.61 36.62 7.92
CA VAL A 810 45.65 36.73 6.47
C VAL A 810 47.11 36.64 6.10
N ASN A 811 47.48 35.67 5.26
CA ASN A 811 48.79 35.69 4.62
C ASN A 811 48.71 36.75 3.51
N ASP A 812 49.50 37.82 3.61
CA ASP A 812 49.58 38.86 2.58
C ASP A 812 50.49 38.43 1.39
N ASP A 813 51.15 37.29 1.49
CA ASP A 813 52.11 36.76 0.51
C ASP A 813 51.56 35.55 -0.25
N ASP A 814 50.86 35.81 -1.37
CA ASP A 814 50.63 34.83 -2.45
C ASP A 814 51.81 34.89 -3.46
N GLU A 815 53.05 34.71 -2.98
CA GLU A 815 54.26 34.49 -3.81
C GLU A 815 54.95 33.15 -3.45
N GLU A 816 55.58 32.55 -4.45
CA GLU A 816 55.81 31.11 -4.68
C GLU A 816 56.85 30.39 -3.74
N GLU A 817 56.90 29.05 -3.86
CA GLU A 817 58.01 28.11 -3.53
C GLU A 817 58.01 27.26 -2.21
N GLU A 818 57.67 25.98 -2.41
CA GLU A 818 58.35 24.70 -2.06
C GLU A 818 59.19 24.46 -0.77
N GLU A 819 58.79 23.38 -0.06
CA GLU A 819 59.61 22.25 0.47
C GLU A 819 60.34 22.22 1.86
N MET A 820 60.00 21.14 2.61
CA MET A 820 60.85 20.21 3.43
C MET A 820 60.99 20.30 4.99
N ASN A 821 60.53 19.20 5.63
CA ASN A 821 60.95 18.42 6.83
C ASN A 821 61.06 18.99 8.27
N ASP A 822 60.16 18.46 9.13
CA ASP A 822 60.33 17.72 10.41
C ASP A 822 61.62 17.83 11.27
N GLU A 823 61.46 18.06 12.60
CA GLU A 823 61.79 17.10 13.70
C GLU A 823 61.48 17.64 15.15
N GLU A 824 60.72 16.83 15.90
CA GLU A 824 60.70 16.52 17.37
C GLU A 824 60.70 17.54 18.57
N MET A 825 59.93 17.12 19.61
CA MET A 825 60.23 17.10 21.07
C MET A 825 59.50 18.04 22.10
N ASP A 826 58.47 17.46 22.73
CA ASP A 826 58.11 17.35 24.17
C ASP A 826 57.67 18.51 25.13
N GLU A 827 56.50 18.24 25.74
CA GLU A 827 56.05 18.37 27.14
C GLU A 827 56.40 19.60 28.04
N CYS A 828 55.38 20.32 28.56
CA CYS A 828 54.80 20.02 29.89
C CYS A 828 53.65 20.97 30.38
N MET A 829 52.53 20.36 30.81
CA MET A 829 51.65 20.64 31.98
C MET A 829 51.02 22.02 32.36
N SER A 830 49.67 21.96 32.51
CA SER A 830 48.78 22.64 33.52
C SER A 830 48.67 24.18 33.56
N GLU A 831 47.56 24.83 33.97
CA GLU A 831 46.26 24.36 34.51
C GLU A 831 45.17 25.45 34.35
N GLY A 832 43.89 25.08 34.45
CA GLY A 832 42.82 25.98 34.93
C GLY A 832 41.79 26.49 33.91
N GLY A 833 40.52 26.13 34.11
CA GLY A 833 39.41 26.77 33.38
C GLY A 833 38.09 26.01 33.18
N SER A 834 37.82 24.90 33.87
CA SER A 834 36.49 24.26 33.81
C SER A 834 35.41 25.18 34.39
N TRP A 835 34.32 25.37 33.66
CA TRP A 835 33.07 25.95 34.17
C TRP A 835 31.99 24.88 34.13
N GLU A 836 31.56 24.43 35.31
CA GLU A 836 30.41 23.55 35.46
C GLU A 836 29.12 24.32 35.10
N PRO A 837 28.18 23.71 34.36
CA PRO A 837 26.82 24.20 34.32
C PRO A 837 26.09 23.74 35.59
N THR A 838 25.85 24.66 36.53
CA THR A 838 24.96 24.40 37.67
C THR A 838 23.56 24.02 37.16
N ASP A 839 23.04 22.91 37.70
CA ASP A 839 21.64 22.51 37.53
C ASP A 839 20.68 23.64 37.92
N VAL A 840 19.87 24.09 36.97
CA VAL A 840 18.71 24.92 37.24
C VAL A 840 17.49 24.03 37.12
N ASN A 841 16.94 23.63 38.26
CA ASN A 841 15.61 23.05 38.34
C ASN A 841 14.60 24.09 37.86
N GLU A 842 14.14 23.97 36.60
CA GLU A 842 12.88 24.57 36.19
C GLU A 842 11.78 23.54 36.44
N GLU A 843 11.03 23.75 37.51
CA GLU A 843 9.95 22.89 37.96
C GLU A 843 8.87 22.78 36.87
N GLU A 844 8.61 21.57 36.38
CA GLU A 844 7.44 21.34 35.53
C GLU A 844 6.17 21.52 36.37
N ASP A 845 5.43 22.57 36.05
CA ASP A 845 4.16 22.98 36.67
C ASP A 845 3.04 21.96 36.37
N THR A 846 3.14 20.74 36.92
CA THR A 846 2.07 19.75 36.90
C THR A 846 0.91 20.26 37.74
N LYS A 847 -0.02 20.94 37.08
CA LYS A 847 -1.28 21.39 37.67
C LYS A 847 -2.15 20.18 38.00
N ILE A 848 -1.97 19.68 39.22
CA ILE A 848 -2.90 18.74 39.86
C ILE A 848 -4.22 19.49 40.04
N ILE A 849 -5.20 19.11 39.22
CA ILE A 849 -6.60 19.44 39.46
C ILE A 849 -7.03 18.60 40.68
N PRO A 850 -7.72 19.17 41.69
CA PRO A 850 -8.24 18.36 42.77
C PRO A 850 -9.41 17.52 42.25
N ASP A 851 -9.19 16.23 42.06
CA ASP A 851 -10.25 15.31 41.64
C ASP A 851 -11.30 15.17 42.75
N ASP A 852 -12.50 15.69 42.48
CA ASP A 852 -13.68 15.36 43.26
C ASP A 852 -14.02 13.87 43.07
N ASN A 853 -14.18 13.16 44.19
CA ASN A 853 -14.31 11.70 44.26
C ASN A 853 -15.37 11.09 43.32
N ALA A 854 -14.93 10.65 42.15
CA ALA A 854 -15.62 9.67 41.32
C ALA A 854 -14.60 8.88 40.47
N THR A 855 -13.91 7.91 41.08
CA THR A 855 -13.07 6.94 40.36
C THR A 855 -13.96 6.03 39.49
N ILE A 856 -14.25 6.50 38.28
CA ILE A 856 -14.82 5.70 37.20
C ILE A 856 -13.65 4.92 36.60
N PHE A 857 -13.69 3.60 36.70
CA PHE A 857 -12.75 2.73 35.99
C PHE A 857 -13.11 2.75 34.50
N MET A 858 -12.53 3.70 33.76
CA MET A 858 -12.45 3.65 32.30
C MET A 858 -11.28 2.75 31.92
N ASP A 859 -11.40 1.93 30.87
CA ASP A 859 -10.28 1.15 30.35
C ASP A 859 -9.22 2.09 29.75
N ASP A 860 -7.93 1.78 29.95
CA ASP A 860 -6.80 2.64 29.52
C ASP A 860 -6.83 3.00 28.03
N GLN A 861 -7.45 2.15 27.19
CA GLN A 861 -7.59 2.37 25.74
C GLN A 861 -8.59 3.49 25.42
N ASP A 862 -9.72 3.58 26.13
CA ASP A 862 -10.74 4.61 25.88
C ASP A 862 -10.18 6.01 26.18
N MET A 863 -9.34 6.12 27.22
CA MET A 863 -8.64 7.35 27.57
C MET A 863 -7.65 7.81 26.48
N GLU A 864 -7.00 6.89 25.76
CA GLU A 864 -6.09 7.26 24.66
C GLU A 864 -6.87 7.86 23.48
N TYR A 865 -8.00 7.26 23.11
CA TYR A 865 -8.89 7.79 22.05
C TYR A 865 -9.48 9.16 22.39
N ASP A 866 -9.97 9.35 23.63
CA ASP A 866 -10.50 10.64 24.08
C ASP A 866 -9.42 11.74 24.10
N ASN A 867 -8.18 11.40 24.45
CA ASN A 867 -7.04 12.31 24.39
C ASN A 867 -6.68 12.68 22.94
N GLU A 868 -6.62 11.73 22.00
CA GLU A 868 -6.40 12.01 20.58
C GLU A 868 -7.50 12.93 20.01
N ALA A 869 -8.76 12.65 20.34
CA ALA A 869 -9.89 13.47 19.93
C ALA A 869 -9.77 14.90 20.49
N TYR A 870 -9.46 15.05 21.78
CA TYR A 870 -9.25 16.34 22.43
C TYR A 870 -8.14 17.16 21.74
N ASP A 871 -7.00 16.54 21.44
CA ASP A 871 -5.90 17.20 20.73
C ASP A 871 -6.28 17.59 19.29
N ILE A 872 -7.12 16.82 18.58
CA ILE A 872 -7.67 17.22 17.28
C ILE A 872 -8.56 18.48 17.42
N TYR A 873 -9.42 18.56 18.45
CA TYR A 873 -10.24 19.75 18.71
C TYR A 873 -9.39 20.98 19.07
N LYS A 874 -8.34 20.79 19.88
CA LYS A 874 -7.37 21.83 20.26
C LYS A 874 -6.56 22.33 19.07
N ASP A 875 -6.05 21.42 18.23
CA ASP A 875 -5.36 21.73 16.97
C ASP A 875 -6.27 22.52 16.01
N ALA A 876 -7.54 22.12 15.87
CA ALA A 876 -8.49 22.79 14.99
C ALA A 876 -8.86 24.19 15.49
N ARG A 877 -9.06 24.36 16.81
CA ARG A 877 -9.28 25.67 17.43
C ARG A 877 -8.05 26.58 17.30
N SER A 878 -6.85 26.03 17.46
CA SER A 878 -5.60 26.79 17.25
C SER A 878 -5.45 27.21 15.78
N HIS A 879 -5.79 26.34 14.82
CA HIS A 879 -5.74 26.64 13.39
C HIS A 879 -6.78 27.68 12.94
N ALA A 880 -7.97 27.66 13.53
CA ALA A 880 -9.01 28.66 13.28
C ALA A 880 -8.57 30.07 13.72
N ASN A 881 -7.87 30.18 14.85
CA ASN A 881 -7.30 31.43 15.33
C ASN A 881 -6.02 31.84 14.56
N PHE A 882 -5.13 30.87 14.28
CA PHE A 882 -3.78 31.07 13.75
C PHE A 882 -3.55 30.20 12.49
N PRO A 883 -4.01 30.65 11.31
CA PRO A 883 -4.18 29.79 10.14
C PRO A 883 -2.85 29.42 9.47
N ASP A 884 -2.49 28.15 9.64
CA ASP A 884 -1.28 27.48 9.16
C ASP A 884 0.04 27.86 9.86
N GLU A 885 -0.03 28.53 11.00
CA GLU A 885 1.15 28.83 11.81
C GLU A 885 1.80 27.54 12.37
N ILE A 886 3.14 27.57 12.49
CA ILE A 886 3.98 26.50 13.04
C ILE A 886 5.19 27.15 13.70
N GLU A 887 5.46 26.80 14.95
CA GLU A 887 6.68 27.22 15.65
C GLU A 887 7.92 26.54 15.07
N THR A 888 9.03 27.28 15.02
CA THR A 888 10.33 26.72 14.66
C THR A 888 10.89 25.93 15.86
N PRO A 889 11.39 24.70 15.66
CA PRO A 889 12.02 23.95 16.74
C PRO A 889 13.38 24.59 17.05
N LYS A 890 13.84 24.45 18.29
CA LYS A 890 15.17 24.92 18.71
C LYS A 890 16.27 23.93 18.27
N ASP A 891 15.95 22.63 18.31
CA ASP A 891 16.94 21.55 18.20
C ASP A 891 17.35 21.24 16.75
N ILE A 892 16.47 21.54 15.78
CA ILE A 892 16.68 21.25 14.35
C ILE A 892 16.75 22.57 13.59
N PRO A 893 17.84 22.86 12.85
CA PRO A 893 17.97 24.10 12.10
C PRO A 893 16.86 24.24 11.05
N ALA A 894 16.29 25.44 10.95
CA ALA A 894 15.07 25.69 10.19
C ALA A 894 15.26 25.39 8.69
N ARG A 895 16.46 25.61 8.13
CA ARG A 895 16.80 25.23 6.75
C ARG A 895 16.57 23.74 6.49
N GLN A 896 16.95 22.86 7.41
CA GLN A 896 16.81 21.41 7.25
C GLN A 896 15.34 20.99 7.38
N ARG A 897 14.63 21.46 8.42
CA ARG A 897 13.19 21.18 8.62
C ARG A 897 12.33 21.64 7.44
N PHE A 898 12.66 22.79 6.85
CA PHE A 898 11.92 23.37 5.74
C PHE A 898 12.63 23.25 4.38
N GLN A 899 13.60 22.35 4.22
CA GLN A 899 14.40 22.19 2.98
C GLN A 899 13.53 21.98 1.72
N LYS A 900 12.40 21.27 1.86
CA LYS A 900 11.44 20.99 0.77
C LYS A 900 10.40 22.11 0.55
N TYR A 901 10.56 23.27 1.18
CA TYR A 901 9.65 24.40 1.08
C TYR A 901 10.26 25.54 0.26
N ARG A 902 9.39 26.32 -0.38
CA ARG A 902 9.73 27.49 -1.20
C ARG A 902 8.86 28.67 -0.77
N GLY A 903 9.44 29.85 -0.62
CA GLY A 903 8.66 31.08 -0.44
C GLY A 903 8.12 31.57 -1.78
N LEU A 904 6.85 32.01 -1.82
CA LEU A 904 6.21 32.54 -3.03
C LEU A 904 5.79 34.00 -2.81
N LYS A 905 6.29 34.91 -3.66
CA LYS A 905 5.92 36.34 -3.64
C LYS A 905 4.41 36.59 -3.80
N SER A 906 3.72 35.75 -4.57
CA SER A 906 2.26 35.77 -4.69
C SER A 906 1.74 34.38 -5.00
N PHE A 907 0.82 33.90 -4.16
CA PHE A 907 0.18 32.59 -4.34
C PHE A 907 -0.56 32.48 -5.69
N LYS A 908 -1.15 33.58 -6.18
CA LYS A 908 -1.87 33.60 -7.46
C LYS A 908 -0.94 33.68 -8.68
N ASN A 909 0.06 34.57 -8.65
CA ASN A 909 0.79 34.96 -9.87
C ASN A 909 2.12 34.22 -10.09
N ALA A 910 2.75 33.66 -9.05
CA ALA A 910 3.98 32.89 -9.23
C ALA A 910 3.71 31.65 -10.10
N LYS A 911 4.70 31.15 -10.84
CA LYS A 911 4.59 29.85 -11.51
C LYS A 911 4.97 28.72 -10.55
N TRP A 912 4.55 27.51 -10.86
CA TRP A 912 4.98 26.27 -10.21
C TRP A 912 4.79 25.15 -11.23
N ASP A 913 5.81 24.32 -11.45
CA ASP A 913 5.78 23.35 -12.54
C ASP A 913 5.08 22.03 -12.10
N PRO A 914 4.05 21.54 -12.85
CA PRO A 914 3.32 20.33 -12.46
C PRO A 914 4.14 19.03 -12.49
N LYS A 915 5.31 19.03 -13.13
CA LYS A 915 6.22 17.87 -13.20
C LYS A 915 7.36 17.90 -12.19
N GLU A 916 7.47 18.95 -11.38
CA GLU A 916 8.56 19.10 -10.43
C GLU A 916 8.38 18.20 -9.18
N ASN A 917 9.47 17.54 -8.76
CA ASN A 917 9.57 16.75 -7.53
C ASN A 917 8.40 15.75 -7.37
N LEU A 918 8.16 14.94 -8.40
CA LEU A 918 7.11 13.93 -8.40
C LEU A 918 7.47 12.74 -7.49
N PRO A 919 6.51 12.16 -6.73
CA PRO A 919 6.70 10.91 -6.02
C PRO A 919 6.83 9.74 -7.00
N PHE A 920 7.45 8.65 -6.55
CA PHE A 920 7.50 7.38 -7.30
C PHE A 920 6.09 6.88 -7.72
N ASP A 921 5.08 7.07 -6.86
CA ASP A 921 3.68 6.69 -7.17
C ASP A 921 3.10 7.42 -8.39
N TYR A 922 3.63 8.57 -8.78
CA TYR A 922 3.21 9.27 -10.01
C TYR A 922 3.69 8.58 -11.29
N ALA A 923 4.64 7.64 -11.22
CA ALA A 923 5.01 6.79 -12.36
C ALA A 923 4.02 5.61 -12.56
N ARG A 924 3.27 5.24 -11.52
CA ARG A 924 2.29 4.13 -11.54
C ARG A 924 0.93 4.51 -12.15
N ILE A 925 0.63 5.80 -12.25
CA ILE A 925 -0.68 6.31 -12.68
C ILE A 925 -0.78 6.54 -14.20
N PHE A 926 -1.97 6.35 -14.73
CA PHE A 926 -2.30 6.74 -16.10
C PHE A 926 -2.75 8.21 -16.17
N LYS A 927 -2.22 8.96 -17.13
CA LYS A 927 -2.57 10.36 -17.40
C LYS A 927 -3.39 10.49 -18.68
N ILE A 928 -4.61 11.03 -18.58
CA ILE A 928 -5.41 11.41 -19.75
C ILE A 928 -4.93 12.77 -20.25
N SER A 929 -4.57 12.88 -21.53
CA SER A 929 -4.07 14.11 -22.14
C SER A 929 -5.13 15.21 -22.30
N ASN A 930 -6.36 14.85 -22.67
CA ASN A 930 -7.50 15.76 -22.74
C ASN A 930 -8.80 15.04 -22.32
N TYR A 931 -9.15 15.16 -21.04
CA TYR A 931 -10.32 14.52 -20.45
C TYR A 931 -11.63 14.83 -21.19
N LEU A 932 -11.86 16.10 -21.56
CA LEU A 932 -13.10 16.52 -22.23
C LEU A 932 -13.23 15.93 -23.65
N GLN A 933 -12.12 15.71 -24.35
CA GLN A 933 -12.10 15.06 -25.65
C GLN A 933 -12.30 13.55 -25.52
N THR A 934 -11.57 12.89 -24.61
CA THR A 934 -11.71 11.46 -24.33
C THR A 934 -13.14 11.10 -23.94
N ARG A 935 -13.76 11.89 -23.03
CA ARG A 935 -15.17 11.72 -22.63
C ARG A 935 -16.15 11.86 -23.81
N LYS A 936 -15.85 12.71 -24.81
CA LYS A 936 -16.66 12.82 -26.03
C LYS A 936 -16.48 11.64 -26.97
N VAL A 937 -15.30 11.02 -27.02
CA VAL A 937 -15.06 9.79 -27.80
C VAL A 937 -15.84 8.64 -27.17
N ILE A 938 -15.71 8.42 -25.86
CA ILE A 938 -16.42 7.34 -25.14
C ILE A 938 -17.94 7.49 -25.25
N ASN A 939 -18.50 8.70 -25.13
CA ASN A 939 -19.94 8.91 -25.36
C ASN A 939 -20.37 8.48 -26.78
N LYS A 940 -19.53 8.71 -27.80
CA LYS A 940 -19.81 8.28 -29.18
C LYS A 940 -19.65 6.77 -29.38
N GLU A 941 -18.70 6.14 -28.69
CA GLU A 941 -18.57 4.68 -28.67
C GLU A 941 -19.86 4.06 -28.11
N ILE A 942 -20.40 4.59 -27.01
CA ILE A 942 -21.70 4.17 -26.45
C ILE A 942 -22.84 4.40 -27.46
N GLU A 943 -22.89 5.56 -28.14
CA GLU A 943 -23.88 5.84 -29.20
C GLU A 943 -23.79 4.83 -30.37
N ASN A 944 -22.59 4.33 -30.70
CA ASN A 944 -22.40 3.29 -31.70
C ASN A 944 -22.82 1.91 -31.18
N ASP A 945 -22.49 1.56 -29.93
CA ASP A 945 -22.92 0.31 -29.28
C ASP A 945 -24.47 0.18 -29.28
N PHE A 946 -25.21 1.30 -29.26
CA PHE A 946 -26.68 1.34 -29.38
C PHE A 946 -27.21 1.05 -30.79
N ASN A 947 -26.40 1.27 -31.85
CA ASN A 947 -26.82 1.08 -33.25
C ASN A 947 -26.42 -0.31 -33.79
N ASP A 948 -25.28 -0.84 -33.35
CA ASP A 948 -24.69 -2.08 -33.88
C ASP A 948 -24.96 -3.30 -32.97
N GLU A 949 -26.14 -3.93 -33.09
CA GLU A 949 -26.53 -5.15 -32.34
C GLU A 949 -25.58 -6.36 -32.50
N LYS A 950 -24.67 -6.32 -33.48
CA LYS A 950 -23.62 -7.34 -33.66
C LYS A 950 -22.44 -7.16 -32.70
N LEU A 951 -22.17 -5.91 -32.30
CA LEU A 951 -21.00 -5.55 -31.50
C LEU A 951 -21.34 -5.52 -30.00
N ALA A 952 -22.53 -5.08 -29.66
CA ALA A 952 -23.01 -5.05 -28.28
C ALA A 952 -24.40 -5.70 -28.14
N VAL A 953 -24.65 -6.28 -26.98
CA VAL A 953 -25.88 -6.99 -26.66
C VAL A 953 -27.01 -5.97 -26.38
N PRO A 954 -28.16 -6.06 -27.08
CA PRO A 954 -29.23 -5.07 -26.95
C PRO A 954 -30.01 -5.21 -25.63
N LEU A 955 -30.56 -4.08 -25.18
CA LEU A 955 -31.25 -3.96 -23.89
C LEU A 955 -32.47 -4.89 -23.74
N GLY A 956 -32.68 -5.39 -22.52
CA GLY A 956 -33.81 -6.25 -22.17
C GLY A 956 -33.72 -7.67 -22.71
N THR A 957 -32.54 -8.09 -23.19
CA THR A 957 -32.22 -9.51 -23.45
C THR A 957 -31.83 -10.20 -22.14
N THR A 958 -32.23 -11.47 -22.02
CA THR A 958 -31.78 -12.41 -21.00
C THR A 958 -30.57 -13.16 -21.51
N CYS A 959 -29.45 -13.09 -20.79
CA CYS A 959 -28.19 -13.69 -21.21
C CYS A 959 -27.49 -14.41 -20.06
N ILE A 960 -26.64 -15.40 -20.40
CA ILE A 960 -25.59 -15.89 -19.52
C ILE A 960 -24.29 -15.21 -19.94
N ILE A 961 -23.60 -14.63 -18.96
CA ILE A 961 -22.27 -14.03 -19.11
C ILE A 961 -21.26 -15.00 -18.49
N PHE A 962 -20.23 -15.36 -19.25
CA PHE A 962 -19.12 -16.17 -18.78
C PHE A 962 -17.95 -15.25 -18.43
N LEU A 963 -17.59 -15.21 -17.14
CA LEU A 963 -16.47 -14.43 -16.61
C LEU A 963 -15.26 -15.32 -16.38
N ARG A 964 -14.07 -14.78 -16.65
CA ARG A 964 -12.81 -15.46 -16.33
C ARG A 964 -12.43 -15.27 -14.87
N ASN A 965 -12.25 -16.39 -14.14
CA ASN A 965 -11.60 -16.50 -12.84
C ASN A 965 -12.22 -15.61 -11.72
N ALA A 966 -13.54 -15.38 -11.73
CA ALA A 966 -14.23 -14.58 -10.71
C ALA A 966 -14.52 -15.38 -9.41
N PRO A 967 -13.89 -15.03 -8.25
CA PRO A 967 -13.63 -15.94 -7.13
C PRO A 967 -14.88 -16.51 -6.42
N ILE A 968 -14.74 -17.72 -5.88
CA ILE A 968 -15.84 -18.50 -5.28
C ILE A 968 -16.57 -17.75 -4.15
N HIS A 969 -15.89 -16.89 -3.39
CA HIS A 969 -16.50 -16.03 -2.36
C HIS A 969 -17.64 -15.10 -2.84
N ILE A 970 -17.81 -14.93 -4.16
CA ILE A 970 -19.00 -14.28 -4.75
C ILE A 970 -20.27 -15.08 -4.41
N PHE A 971 -20.18 -16.41 -4.41
CA PHE A 971 -21.31 -17.31 -4.18
C PHE A 971 -21.80 -17.21 -2.74
N ASP A 972 -20.89 -17.22 -1.77
CA ASP A 972 -21.21 -17.13 -0.33
C ASP A 972 -22.14 -15.93 -0.08
N ARG A 973 -21.72 -14.72 -0.49
CA ARG A 973 -22.50 -13.48 -0.36
C ARG A 973 -23.82 -13.49 -1.13
N PHE A 974 -23.87 -14.18 -2.27
CA PHE A 974 -25.11 -14.29 -3.08
C PHE A 974 -26.11 -15.27 -2.46
N VAL A 975 -25.63 -16.36 -1.85
CA VAL A 975 -26.42 -17.37 -1.14
C VAL A 975 -26.91 -16.83 0.21
N GLU A 976 -26.14 -15.97 0.87
CA GLU A 976 -26.54 -15.19 2.06
C GLU A 976 -27.74 -14.24 1.80
N GLY A 977 -28.12 -14.00 0.54
CA GLY A 977 -29.29 -13.20 0.17
C GLY A 977 -28.98 -11.73 -0.14
N ALA A 978 -27.70 -11.36 -0.36
CA ALA A 978 -27.36 -10.05 -0.90
C ALA A 978 -27.48 -10.03 -2.44
N PRO A 979 -28.24 -9.11 -3.05
CA PRO A 979 -28.36 -9.04 -4.51
C PRO A 979 -27.04 -8.59 -5.14
N LEU A 980 -26.41 -9.48 -5.90
CA LEU A 980 -25.17 -9.18 -6.63
C LEU A 980 -25.47 -8.27 -7.82
N VAL A 981 -25.12 -6.99 -7.66
CA VAL A 981 -25.20 -5.97 -8.71
C VAL A 981 -23.85 -5.85 -9.42
N MET A 982 -23.90 -5.94 -10.73
CA MET A 982 -22.73 -5.90 -11.62
C MET A 982 -22.90 -4.72 -12.58
N TYR A 983 -21.80 -4.14 -13.05
CA TYR A 983 -21.84 -3.04 -14.00
C TYR A 983 -20.65 -3.06 -14.93
N GLN A 984 -20.85 -2.67 -16.18
CA GLN A 984 -19.77 -2.57 -17.15
C GLN A 984 -18.98 -1.28 -16.95
N LEU A 985 -17.66 -1.43 -16.96
CA LEU A 985 -16.73 -0.32 -16.96
C LEU A 985 -16.70 0.33 -18.34
N LEU A 986 -16.59 1.65 -18.37
CA LEU A 986 -16.25 2.36 -19.60
C LEU A 986 -14.75 2.21 -19.90
N ARG A 987 -14.40 2.48 -21.16
CA ARG A 987 -13.03 2.37 -21.64
C ARG A 987 -12.03 3.11 -20.76
N HIS A 988 -11.05 2.37 -20.25
CA HIS A 988 -10.01 2.84 -19.32
C HIS A 988 -10.47 3.15 -17.87
N GLU A 989 -11.69 2.82 -17.43
CA GLU A 989 -12.11 3.02 -16.03
C GLU A 989 -11.43 2.06 -15.03
N GLN A 990 -10.80 0.99 -15.52
CA GLN A 990 -9.94 0.10 -14.74
C GLN A 990 -8.65 0.78 -14.25
N LYS A 991 -8.17 1.77 -15.00
CA LYS A 991 -6.83 2.34 -14.84
C LYS A 991 -6.79 3.35 -13.70
N MET A 992 -5.77 3.27 -12.85
CA MET A 992 -5.57 4.20 -11.74
C MET A 992 -5.07 5.57 -12.20
N SER A 993 -5.60 6.63 -11.57
CA SER A 993 -5.15 8.00 -11.77
C SER A 993 -5.35 8.83 -10.49
N VAL A 994 -5.04 10.12 -10.58
CA VAL A 994 -5.37 11.08 -9.51
C VAL A 994 -6.79 11.59 -9.76
N MET A 995 -7.72 11.18 -8.90
CA MET A 995 -9.09 11.65 -8.93
C MET A 995 -9.24 12.90 -8.07
N ASN A 996 -9.86 13.92 -8.67
CA ASN A 996 -10.28 15.13 -7.98
C ASN A 996 -11.79 15.08 -7.77
N ILE A 997 -12.27 15.40 -6.57
CA ILE A 997 -13.69 15.29 -6.19
C ILE A 997 -14.10 16.60 -5.51
N VAL A 998 -15.10 17.32 -6.05
CA VAL A 998 -15.71 18.43 -5.27
C VAL A 998 -16.58 17.80 -4.20
N LEU A 999 -16.42 18.27 -2.97
CA LEU A 999 -17.23 17.89 -1.82
C LEU A 999 -17.76 19.14 -1.10
N LYS A 1000 -18.89 18.96 -0.44
CA LYS A 1000 -19.52 19.89 0.49
C LYS A 1000 -19.88 19.12 1.76
N ARG A 1001 -19.58 19.69 2.93
CA ARG A 1001 -19.98 19.16 4.24
C ARG A 1001 -21.52 19.06 4.34
N VAL A 1002 -22.00 17.99 4.95
CA VAL A 1002 -23.45 17.79 5.20
C VAL A 1002 -23.87 18.54 6.45
N GLN A 1003 -25.08 19.11 6.41
CA GLN A 1003 -25.65 19.84 7.56
C GLN A 1003 -26.02 18.86 8.68
N GLY A 1004 -25.49 19.08 9.89
CA GLY A 1004 -25.63 18.19 11.04
C GLY A 1004 -24.49 17.16 11.20
N PHE A 1005 -23.41 17.28 10.42
CA PHE A 1005 -22.14 16.62 10.71
C PHE A 1005 -21.21 17.66 11.33
N ASP A 1006 -20.93 17.56 12.63
CA ASP A 1006 -20.18 18.57 13.39
C ASP A 1006 -18.76 18.10 13.81
N ASP A 1007 -18.45 16.82 13.60
CA ASP A 1007 -17.15 16.21 13.93
C ASP A 1007 -15.99 16.80 13.08
N ILE A 1008 -14.80 16.96 13.67
CA ILE A 1008 -13.67 17.62 12.99
C ILE A 1008 -12.79 16.58 12.27
N VAL A 1009 -12.82 16.58 10.94
CA VAL A 1009 -12.03 15.65 10.11
C VAL A 1009 -10.69 16.27 9.71
N LYS A 1010 -9.59 15.67 10.17
CA LYS A 1010 -8.20 16.04 9.80
C LYS A 1010 -7.91 15.68 8.34
N ASN A 1011 -7.14 16.50 7.63
CA ASN A 1011 -6.67 16.16 6.29
C ASN A 1011 -5.77 14.90 6.34
N LYS A 1012 -5.98 13.97 5.40
CA LYS A 1012 -5.42 12.60 5.40
C LYS A 1012 -6.01 11.64 6.46
N ALA A 1013 -7.12 11.99 7.12
CA ALA A 1013 -7.90 10.98 7.84
C ALA A 1013 -8.45 9.93 6.84
N ARG A 1014 -8.56 8.66 7.25
CA ARG A 1014 -9.15 7.61 6.42
C ARG A 1014 -10.64 7.91 6.21
N MET A 1015 -11.07 7.97 4.95
CA MET A 1015 -12.47 8.19 4.58
C MET A 1015 -12.94 7.14 3.58
N VAL A 1016 -14.20 6.73 3.69
CA VAL A 1016 -14.83 5.80 2.76
C VAL A 1016 -15.54 6.61 1.67
N PHE A 1017 -15.16 6.41 0.41
CA PHE A 1017 -15.74 7.07 -0.74
C PHE A 1017 -16.60 6.10 -1.56
N GLN A 1018 -17.86 6.47 -1.78
CA GLN A 1018 -18.73 5.83 -2.74
C GLN A 1018 -18.81 6.70 -4.00
N VAL A 1019 -17.98 6.36 -4.99
CA VAL A 1019 -17.91 7.03 -6.30
C VAL A 1019 -18.82 6.30 -7.27
N GLY A 1020 -20.11 6.63 -7.20
CA GLY A 1020 -21.13 6.04 -8.05
C GLY A 1020 -21.35 4.55 -7.76
N PHE A 1021 -20.89 3.68 -8.65
CA PHE A 1021 -20.94 2.24 -8.39
C PHE A 1021 -19.85 1.83 -7.38
N ARG A 1022 -18.58 2.20 -7.65
CA ARG A 1022 -17.40 1.84 -6.84
C ARG A 1022 -17.50 2.38 -5.40
N LYS A 1023 -17.02 1.60 -4.44
CA LYS A 1023 -16.80 1.96 -3.04
C LYS A 1023 -15.35 1.61 -2.69
N PHE A 1024 -14.62 2.51 -2.04
CA PHE A 1024 -13.23 2.28 -1.59
C PHE A 1024 -12.87 3.22 -0.44
N ALA A 1025 -11.93 2.84 0.43
CA ALA A 1025 -11.40 3.70 1.47
C ALA A 1025 -10.09 4.33 1.01
N ALA A 1026 -9.86 5.60 1.36
CA ALA A 1026 -8.64 6.32 1.03
C ALA A 1026 -8.37 7.47 2.00
N GLU A 1027 -7.12 7.95 2.04
CA GLU A 1027 -6.72 9.18 2.73
C GLU A 1027 -6.75 10.38 1.75
N PRO A 1028 -7.77 11.26 1.79
CA PRO A 1028 -7.89 12.38 0.87
C PRO A 1028 -7.03 13.56 1.29
N ILE A 1029 -6.52 14.29 0.30
CA ILE A 1029 -6.01 15.65 0.51
C ILE A 1029 -7.11 16.65 0.22
N PHE A 1030 -7.55 17.36 1.26
CA PHE A 1030 -8.44 18.51 1.13
C PHE A 1030 -7.69 19.73 0.61
N SER A 1031 -8.28 20.38 -0.38
CA SER A 1031 -7.76 21.60 -1.02
C SER A 1031 -8.89 22.58 -1.36
N GLN A 1032 -8.58 23.87 -1.42
CA GLN A 1032 -9.56 24.89 -1.81
C GLN A 1032 -10.03 24.70 -3.27
N HIS A 1033 -11.31 25.02 -3.53
CA HIS A 1033 -11.86 25.07 -4.89
C HIS A 1033 -11.79 26.51 -5.44
N THR A 1034 -10.71 26.82 -6.17
CA THR A 1034 -10.50 28.14 -6.81
C THR A 1034 -10.35 27.99 -8.32
N ASN A 1035 -10.25 29.12 -9.05
CA ASN A 1035 -10.06 29.14 -10.50
C ASN A 1035 -8.58 29.30 -10.94
N GLY A 1036 -7.61 29.18 -10.02
CA GLY A 1036 -6.18 29.26 -10.34
C GLY A 1036 -5.53 27.89 -10.51
N ASP A 1037 -4.29 27.84 -10.95
CA ASP A 1037 -3.58 26.56 -11.19
C ASP A 1037 -3.08 25.89 -9.89
N LYS A 1038 -2.98 26.67 -8.81
CA LYS A 1038 -2.50 26.26 -7.48
C LYS A 1038 -3.61 26.33 -6.45
N PHE A 1039 -3.68 25.29 -5.64
CA PHE A 1039 -4.72 25.10 -4.62
C PHE A 1039 -4.08 25.00 -3.25
N LYS A 1040 -4.55 25.81 -2.30
CA LYS A 1040 -4.10 25.73 -0.91
C LYS A 1040 -4.64 24.43 -0.31
N MET A 1041 -3.78 23.64 0.32
CA MET A 1041 -4.18 22.54 1.20
C MET A 1041 -4.84 23.10 2.46
N GLU A 1042 -5.97 22.53 2.87
CA GLU A 1042 -6.58 22.83 4.18
C GLU A 1042 -6.17 21.78 5.21
N ARG A 1043 -5.93 22.16 6.47
CA ARG A 1043 -5.53 21.20 7.52
C ARG A 1043 -6.69 20.32 7.99
N PHE A 1044 -7.90 20.85 7.94
CA PHE A 1044 -9.15 20.21 8.33
C PHE A 1044 -10.16 20.30 7.18
N MET A 1045 -11.19 19.46 7.24
CA MET A 1045 -12.34 19.57 6.36
C MET A 1045 -13.08 20.90 6.63
N PRO A 1046 -13.26 21.79 5.63
CA PRO A 1046 -13.93 23.07 5.85
C PRO A 1046 -15.41 22.91 6.22
N ASP A 1047 -15.87 23.71 7.18
CA ASP A 1047 -17.27 23.73 7.62
C ASP A 1047 -18.20 24.31 6.55
N GLU A 1048 -17.77 25.39 5.93
CA GLU A 1048 -18.51 26.11 4.89
C GLU A 1048 -17.84 26.05 3.51
N GLY A 1049 -18.69 26.17 2.48
CA GLY A 1049 -18.25 26.22 1.08
C GLY A 1049 -18.05 24.85 0.44
N THR A 1050 -17.34 24.84 -0.68
CA THR A 1050 -16.98 23.63 -1.42
C THR A 1050 -15.48 23.47 -1.45
N PHE A 1051 -15.00 22.27 -1.15
CA PHE A 1051 -13.59 21.92 -1.18
C PHE A 1051 -13.36 20.77 -2.17
N VAL A 1052 -12.11 20.51 -2.51
CA VAL A 1052 -11.72 19.41 -3.39
C VAL A 1052 -10.89 18.41 -2.61
N ALA A 1053 -11.39 17.18 -2.50
CA ALA A 1053 -10.62 16.03 -2.09
C ALA A 1053 -9.85 15.48 -3.31
N THR A 1054 -8.57 15.19 -3.12
CA THR A 1054 -7.70 14.59 -4.13
C THR A 1054 -7.09 13.30 -3.59
N ILE A 1055 -7.23 12.22 -4.35
CA ILE A 1055 -6.85 10.84 -4.02
C ILE A 1055 -6.29 10.11 -5.24
N TYR A 1056 -5.53 9.04 -5.03
CA TYR A 1056 -5.36 8.01 -6.08
C TYR A 1056 -6.60 7.12 -6.11
N ALA A 1057 -7.21 6.95 -7.28
CA ALA A 1057 -8.38 6.11 -7.47
C ALA A 1057 -8.50 5.66 -8.94
N PRO A 1058 -9.25 4.58 -9.24
CA PRO A 1058 -9.57 4.20 -10.60
C PRO A 1058 -10.33 5.32 -11.35
N ILE A 1059 -10.04 5.48 -12.63
CA ILE A 1059 -10.66 6.48 -13.51
C ILE A 1059 -12.19 6.28 -13.53
N THR A 1060 -12.96 7.34 -13.28
CA THR A 1060 -14.43 7.31 -13.45
C THR A 1060 -14.92 8.53 -14.23
N PHE A 1061 -15.63 8.31 -15.34
CA PHE A 1061 -16.12 9.40 -16.18
C PHE A 1061 -17.40 10.05 -15.63
N THR A 1062 -17.44 11.38 -15.71
CA THR A 1062 -18.57 12.21 -15.28
C THR A 1062 -19.80 12.14 -16.20
N PRO A 1063 -21.02 12.40 -15.69
CA PRO A 1063 -21.34 12.75 -14.30
C PRO A 1063 -21.35 11.53 -13.37
N CYS A 1064 -20.77 11.68 -12.18
CA CYS A 1064 -20.76 10.66 -11.15
C CYS A 1064 -20.91 11.36 -9.78
N PRO A 1065 -21.98 11.10 -9.01
CA PRO A 1065 -22.09 11.60 -7.64
C PRO A 1065 -21.07 10.89 -6.74
N VAL A 1066 -20.60 11.59 -5.71
CA VAL A 1066 -19.74 11.03 -4.68
C VAL A 1066 -20.34 11.28 -3.31
N VAL A 1067 -20.36 10.23 -2.50
CA VAL A 1067 -20.70 10.29 -1.07
C VAL A 1067 -19.45 9.90 -0.29
N ALA A 1068 -19.15 10.64 0.78
CA ALA A 1068 -17.97 10.42 1.61
C ALA A 1068 -18.39 10.23 3.07
N TYR A 1069 -17.94 9.13 3.65
CA TYR A 1069 -18.24 8.72 5.02
C TYR A 1069 -16.99 8.71 5.89
N VAL A 1070 -17.20 8.92 7.18
CA VAL A 1070 -16.26 8.64 8.25
C VAL A 1070 -16.68 7.33 8.92
N GLU A 1071 -15.72 6.47 9.20
CA GLU A 1071 -15.90 5.23 9.97
C GLU A 1071 -15.90 5.60 11.45
N MET A 1072 -16.88 5.08 12.19
CA MET A 1072 -16.98 5.22 13.65
C MET A 1072 -16.64 3.89 14.31
N ASP A 1073 -16.24 3.93 15.58
CA ASP A 1073 -15.70 2.80 16.33
C ASP A 1073 -16.71 1.64 16.47
N ASP A 1074 -18.01 1.96 16.50
CA ASP A 1074 -19.15 1.01 16.37
C ASP A 1074 -19.12 0.14 15.07
N GLY A 1075 -18.23 0.41 14.12
CA GLY A 1075 -18.27 -0.15 12.75
C GLY A 1075 -19.36 0.48 11.87
N ARG A 1076 -19.79 1.71 12.19
CA ARG A 1076 -20.80 2.45 11.44
C ARG A 1076 -20.18 3.49 10.50
N TYR A 1077 -20.88 3.82 9.42
CA TYR A 1077 -20.52 4.95 8.56
C TYR A 1077 -21.39 6.16 8.83
N ARG A 1078 -20.75 7.27 9.25
CA ARG A 1078 -21.36 8.59 9.37
C ARG A 1078 -21.13 9.40 8.09
N LEU A 1079 -22.19 9.91 7.49
CA LEU A 1079 -22.13 10.75 6.29
C LEU A 1079 -21.50 12.12 6.61
N ALA A 1080 -20.28 12.36 6.13
CA ALA A 1080 -19.57 13.62 6.34
C ALA A 1080 -19.76 14.61 5.19
N ALA A 1081 -19.61 14.15 3.95
CA ALA A 1081 -19.62 15.03 2.77
C ALA A 1081 -20.29 14.42 1.54
N THR A 1082 -20.75 15.31 0.65
CA THR A 1082 -21.43 14.96 -0.61
C THR A 1082 -20.91 15.82 -1.75
N GLY A 1083 -20.92 15.28 -2.97
CA GLY A 1083 -20.55 16.05 -4.14
C GLY A 1083 -20.40 15.23 -5.41
N SER A 1084 -19.36 15.50 -6.20
CA SER A 1084 -19.19 14.90 -7.53
C SER A 1084 -17.75 14.90 -8.01
N VAL A 1085 -17.42 13.95 -8.88
CA VAL A 1085 -16.09 13.83 -9.51
C VAL A 1085 -15.85 15.02 -10.46
N LEU A 1086 -14.64 15.61 -10.40
CA LEU A 1086 -14.15 16.65 -11.31
C LEU A 1086 -13.53 16.05 -12.59
N ASP A 1087 -12.82 16.89 -13.34
CA ASP A 1087 -11.89 16.44 -14.38
C ASP A 1087 -10.68 15.71 -13.77
N LEU A 1088 -10.33 14.58 -14.40
CA LEU A 1088 -9.26 13.68 -13.98
C LEU A 1088 -7.88 14.22 -14.41
N ASN A 1089 -7.36 15.15 -13.62
CA ASN A 1089 -6.14 15.91 -13.90
C ASN A 1089 -5.09 15.68 -12.78
N PRO A 1090 -4.05 14.86 -13.00
CA PRO A 1090 -2.97 14.66 -12.02
C PRO A 1090 -2.04 15.87 -11.87
N ASP A 1091 -2.12 16.80 -12.82
CA ASP A 1091 -1.36 18.07 -12.83
C ASP A 1091 -1.88 19.11 -11.84
N ARG A 1092 -2.96 18.83 -11.08
CA ARG A 1092 -3.52 19.74 -10.08
C ARG A 1092 -2.50 19.99 -8.96
N ILE A 1093 -1.95 21.20 -8.85
CA ILE A 1093 -0.92 21.52 -7.86
C ILE A 1093 -1.56 21.88 -6.51
N ILE A 1094 -1.37 21.03 -5.52
CA ILE A 1094 -1.80 21.26 -4.13
C ILE A 1094 -0.59 21.67 -3.30
N LEU A 1095 -0.66 22.84 -2.65
CA LEU A 1095 0.41 23.42 -1.84
C LEU A 1095 0.00 23.49 -0.36
N LYS A 1096 0.75 22.83 0.51
CA LYS A 1096 0.72 23.07 1.96
C LYS A 1096 1.42 24.40 2.24
N ARG A 1097 0.69 25.34 2.82
CA ARG A 1097 1.25 26.54 3.43
C ARG A 1097 1.73 26.21 4.84
N THR A 1098 2.84 26.79 5.24
CA THR A 1098 3.29 26.87 6.64
C THR A 1098 3.75 28.30 6.89
N VAL A 1099 3.27 28.89 7.97
CA VAL A 1099 3.60 30.27 8.34
C VAL A 1099 4.53 30.21 9.55
N LEU A 1100 5.70 30.83 9.44
CA LEU A 1100 6.59 31.04 10.59
C LEU A 1100 6.27 32.41 11.19
N SER A 1101 6.09 32.45 12.51
CA SER A 1101 5.82 33.67 13.27
C SER A 1101 7.08 34.20 13.93
N GLY A 1102 7.10 35.51 14.20
CA GLY A 1102 8.20 36.19 14.85
C GLY A 1102 7.76 37.53 15.42
N HIS A 1103 8.37 37.94 16.53
CA HIS A 1103 7.95 39.15 17.25
C HIS A 1103 8.92 40.31 17.02
N PRO A 1104 8.43 41.55 16.83
CA PRO A 1104 9.27 42.74 16.80
C PRO A 1104 9.83 43.02 18.20
N PHE A 1105 11.15 43.11 18.32
CA PHE A 1105 11.84 43.39 19.58
C PHE A 1105 12.28 44.85 19.70
N LYS A 1106 12.94 45.39 18.67
CA LYS A 1106 13.36 46.81 18.61
C LYS A 1106 12.87 47.44 17.31
N ILE A 1107 12.09 48.51 17.41
CA ILE A 1107 11.48 49.21 16.27
C ILE A 1107 12.14 50.58 16.12
N ASN A 1108 12.77 50.83 14.97
CA ASN A 1108 13.35 52.12 14.61
C ASN A 1108 12.83 52.56 13.23
N LYS A 1109 11.80 53.42 13.25
CA LYS A 1109 11.06 53.89 12.06
C LYS A 1109 10.56 52.72 11.20
N ARG A 1110 11.21 52.44 10.08
CA ARG A 1110 10.89 51.33 9.15
C ARG A 1110 11.79 50.10 9.30
N SER A 1111 12.87 50.20 10.08
CA SER A 1111 13.73 49.06 10.41
C SER A 1111 13.34 48.46 11.74
N VAL A 1112 13.22 47.14 11.79
CA VAL A 1112 12.75 46.38 12.95
C VAL A 1112 13.72 45.23 13.19
N VAL A 1113 14.06 44.94 14.44
CA VAL A 1113 14.74 43.71 14.84
C VAL A 1113 13.68 42.70 15.25
N CYS A 1114 13.67 41.53 14.62
CA CYS A 1114 12.75 40.43 14.91
C CYS A 1114 13.44 39.36 15.78
N ARG A 1115 12.65 38.69 16.62
CA ARG A 1115 13.05 37.54 17.47
C ARG A 1115 12.07 36.38 17.34
N TYR A 1116 12.52 35.18 17.74
CA TYR A 1116 11.76 33.93 17.83
C TYR A 1116 11.24 33.32 16.51
N MET A 1117 11.56 33.88 15.34
CA MET A 1117 11.29 33.22 14.06
C MET A 1117 12.37 32.19 13.69
N PHE A 1118 13.64 32.49 14.00
CA PHE A 1118 14.78 31.60 13.79
C PHE A 1118 15.68 31.61 15.03
N PHE A 1119 16.52 30.57 15.17
CA PHE A 1119 17.47 30.43 16.28
C PHE A 1119 18.94 30.45 15.82
N ASN A 1120 19.22 30.17 14.55
CA ASN A 1120 20.58 30.15 13.98
C ASN A 1120 20.79 31.30 12.99
N LYS A 1121 22.03 31.80 12.91
CA LYS A 1121 22.46 32.77 11.90
C LYS A 1121 22.24 32.27 10.47
N GLU A 1122 22.67 31.04 10.19
CA GLU A 1122 22.66 30.44 8.85
C GLU A 1122 21.23 30.24 8.30
N ASP A 1123 20.25 30.02 9.18
CA ASP A 1123 18.84 29.92 8.80
C ASP A 1123 18.32 31.28 8.29
N ILE A 1124 18.70 32.40 8.93
CA ILE A 1124 18.31 33.75 8.50
C ILE A 1124 18.82 34.02 7.08
N ASP A 1125 20.10 33.72 6.82
CA ASP A 1125 20.72 33.99 5.53
C ASP A 1125 20.14 33.09 4.43
N TYR A 1126 19.72 31.86 4.75
CA TYR A 1126 18.96 30.98 3.85
C TYR A 1126 17.56 31.53 3.49
N PHE A 1127 16.80 32.05 4.46
CA PHE A 1127 15.45 32.60 4.22
C PHE A 1127 15.45 34.09 3.79
N LYS A 1128 16.62 34.74 3.72
CA LYS A 1128 16.81 36.15 3.38
C LYS A 1128 16.13 36.63 2.08
N PRO A 1129 16.03 35.84 0.99
CA PRO A 1129 15.36 36.28 -0.24
C PRO A 1129 13.84 36.44 -0.16
N LEU A 1130 13.20 36.05 0.96
CA LEU A 1130 11.75 35.94 1.05
C LEU A 1130 11.06 37.22 1.58
N GLU A 1131 9.83 37.44 1.12
CA GLU A 1131 8.98 38.57 1.55
C GLU A 1131 8.29 38.25 2.89
N LEU A 1132 8.55 39.10 3.89
CA LEU A 1132 7.87 39.11 5.18
C LEU A 1132 6.59 39.94 5.09
N TRP A 1133 5.57 39.58 5.87
CA TRP A 1133 4.32 40.33 5.95
C TRP A 1133 3.81 40.38 7.38
N THR A 1134 2.83 41.23 7.65
CA THR A 1134 2.16 41.36 8.96
C THR A 1134 0.64 41.37 8.78
N PRO A 1135 -0.16 40.95 9.78
CA PRO A 1135 -1.62 41.05 9.74
C PRO A 1135 -2.15 42.47 9.50
N SER A 1136 -1.42 43.51 9.96
CA SER A 1136 -1.70 44.93 9.69
C SER A 1136 -1.42 45.37 8.24
N GLY A 1137 -0.99 44.44 7.38
CA GLY A 1137 -0.80 44.66 5.96
C GLY A 1137 0.44 45.49 5.62
N ALA A 1138 1.47 45.45 6.47
CA ALA A 1138 2.82 45.87 6.11
C ALA A 1138 3.58 44.72 5.43
N ARG A 1139 4.55 45.05 4.57
CA ARG A 1139 5.39 44.12 3.80
C ARG A 1139 6.85 44.49 3.93
N GLY A 1140 7.72 43.49 4.02
CA GLY A 1140 9.13 43.71 4.28
C GLY A 1140 10.04 42.58 3.80
N HIS A 1141 11.32 42.71 4.12
CA HIS A 1141 12.37 41.72 3.82
C HIS A 1141 13.45 41.76 4.89
N ILE A 1142 14.21 40.66 4.98
CA ILE A 1142 15.37 40.51 5.86
C ILE A 1142 16.55 41.30 5.27
N LYS A 1143 17.29 42.03 6.11
CA LYS A 1143 18.52 42.74 5.73
C LYS A 1143 19.78 41.99 6.14
N GLU A 1144 19.92 41.76 7.44
CA GLU A 1144 21.13 41.25 8.08
C GLU A 1144 20.76 40.44 9.32
N SER A 1145 21.50 39.35 9.55
CA SER A 1145 21.50 38.59 10.80
C SER A 1145 22.23 39.38 11.89
N LEU A 1146 21.80 39.24 13.15
CA LEU A 1146 22.33 39.95 14.31
C LEU A 1146 22.76 38.94 15.38
N GLY A 1147 24.06 38.82 15.61
CA GLY A 1147 24.61 37.83 16.53
C GLY A 1147 24.41 36.38 16.06
N THR A 1148 24.42 35.45 17.01
CA THR A 1148 24.34 34.00 16.78
C THR A 1148 22.91 33.45 16.96
N HIS A 1149 22.16 33.94 17.96
CA HIS A 1149 20.87 33.43 18.41
C HIS A 1149 19.65 33.77 17.53
N GLY A 1150 19.81 33.82 16.20
CA GLY A 1150 18.68 33.93 15.27
C GLY A 1150 17.91 35.26 15.29
N LEU A 1151 18.45 36.31 15.92
CA LEU A 1151 17.94 37.68 15.76
C LEU A 1151 18.29 38.20 14.37
N PHE A 1152 17.39 38.96 13.75
CA PHE A 1152 17.68 39.61 12.47
C PHE A 1152 17.00 40.96 12.34
N LYS A 1153 17.59 41.81 11.51
CA LYS A 1153 17.05 43.11 11.14
C LYS A 1153 16.27 42.98 9.83
N CYS A 1154 15.06 43.46 9.84
CA CYS A 1154 14.16 43.52 8.69
C CYS A 1154 13.73 44.97 8.42
N THR A 1155 13.27 45.25 7.20
CA THR A 1155 12.69 46.54 6.83
C THR A 1155 11.33 46.38 6.20
N PHE A 1156 10.39 47.22 6.62
CA PHE A 1156 9.01 47.25 6.15
C PHE A 1156 8.68 48.55 5.39
N ASP A 1157 7.63 48.50 4.57
CA ASP A 1157 7.04 49.65 3.89
C ASP A 1157 6.43 50.68 4.88
N LYS A 1158 5.79 50.16 5.94
CA LYS A 1158 5.17 50.91 7.04
C LYS A 1158 6.00 50.78 8.33
N GLN A 1159 5.75 51.66 9.28
CA GLN A 1159 6.24 51.50 10.65
C GLN A 1159 5.35 50.49 11.38
N LEU A 1160 5.96 49.50 12.02
CA LEU A 1160 5.26 48.52 12.85
C LEU A 1160 5.04 49.03 14.28
N THR A 1161 4.06 48.43 14.95
CA THR A 1161 3.82 48.54 16.39
C THR A 1161 4.47 47.36 17.13
N ALA A 1162 4.61 47.46 18.45
CA ALA A 1162 5.13 46.35 19.27
C ALA A 1162 4.14 45.17 19.40
N MET A 1163 2.87 45.36 19.02
CA MET A 1163 1.84 44.32 19.00
C MET A 1163 1.73 43.58 17.65
N ASP A 1164 2.40 44.07 16.60
CA ASP A 1164 2.41 43.38 15.31
C ASP A 1164 3.16 42.05 15.39
N VAL A 1165 2.70 41.04 14.64
CA VAL A 1165 3.42 39.78 14.43
C VAL A 1165 3.98 39.77 13.01
N ILE A 1166 5.26 39.44 12.88
CA ILE A 1166 5.95 39.29 11.61
C ILE A 1166 5.79 37.83 11.16
N LEU A 1167 5.31 37.64 9.94
CA LEU A 1167 4.95 36.34 9.39
C LEU A 1167 5.73 36.07 8.10
N LEU A 1168 6.21 34.83 7.93
CA LEU A 1168 6.88 34.34 6.73
C LEU A 1168 6.09 33.17 6.12
N ASN A 1169 5.70 33.29 4.85
CA ASN A 1169 4.94 32.25 4.14
C ASN A 1169 5.86 31.29 3.38
N LEU A 1170 5.85 30.02 3.78
CA LEU A 1170 6.52 28.92 3.09
C LEU A 1170 5.48 27.97 2.46
N TYR A 1171 5.79 27.44 1.28
CA TYR A 1171 4.91 26.53 0.52
C TYR A 1171 5.65 25.26 0.10
N LYS A 1172 5.00 24.11 0.23
CA LYS A 1172 5.48 22.81 -0.25
C LYS A 1172 4.38 22.10 -1.00
N ARG A 1173 4.70 21.49 -2.15
CA ARG A 1173 3.77 20.63 -2.88
C ARG A 1173 3.51 19.33 -2.11
N VAL A 1174 2.25 18.92 -2.03
CA VAL A 1174 1.82 17.70 -1.35
C VAL A 1174 1.04 16.83 -2.31
N TYR A 1175 1.28 15.52 -2.23
CA TYR A 1175 0.68 14.48 -3.03
C TYR A 1175 -0.07 13.50 -2.12
N PRO A 1176 -1.17 12.87 -2.59
CA PRO A 1176 -1.89 11.85 -1.83
C PRO A 1176 -0.98 10.64 -1.54
N LYS A 1177 -1.37 9.79 -0.59
CA LYS A 1177 -0.73 8.50 -0.33
C LYS A 1177 -1.38 7.40 -1.16
N TRP A 1178 -0.62 6.37 -1.54
CA TRP A 1178 -1.12 5.17 -2.20
C TRP A 1178 -1.78 4.18 -1.22
N ASN A 1179 -2.85 4.62 -0.55
CA ASN A 1179 -3.61 3.86 0.43
C ASN A 1179 -5.05 3.73 -0.09
N LEU A 1180 -5.32 2.74 -0.95
CA LEU A 1180 -6.63 2.52 -1.58
C LEU A 1180 -7.15 1.11 -1.25
N ASP A 1181 -8.11 1.03 -0.32
CA ASP A 1181 -8.72 -0.25 0.06
C ASP A 1181 -10.03 -0.46 -0.69
N GLN A 1182 -10.09 -1.44 -1.59
CA GLN A 1182 -11.32 -1.80 -2.32
C GLN A 1182 -12.19 -2.81 -1.55
N CYS A 1183 -11.57 -3.64 -0.69
CA CYS A 1183 -12.26 -4.58 0.19
C CYS A 1183 -12.58 -3.93 1.54
N ILE A 1184 -13.73 -3.25 1.62
CA ILE A 1184 -14.24 -2.66 2.86
C ILE A 1184 -15.27 -3.63 3.47
N PRO A 1185 -15.28 -3.84 4.81
CA PRO A 1185 -16.35 -4.58 5.47
C PRO A 1185 -17.74 -3.95 5.21
N PRO A 1186 -18.83 -4.74 5.26
CA PRO A 1186 -20.18 -4.19 5.16
C PRO A 1186 -20.51 -3.32 6.38
N ALA A 1187 -21.09 -2.15 6.13
CA ALA A 1187 -21.44 -1.19 7.17
C ALA A 1187 -22.49 -1.73 8.15
N LYS A 1188 -22.27 -1.62 9.46
CA LYS A 1188 -23.37 -1.65 10.42
C LYS A 1188 -24.06 -0.29 10.43
N TRP A 1189 -25.38 -0.25 10.55
CA TRP A 1189 -26.13 1.02 10.56
C TRP A 1189 -26.64 1.43 11.95
N THR A 1190 -26.98 0.48 12.82
CA THR A 1190 -27.59 0.72 14.14
C THR A 1190 -27.06 -0.20 15.23
N LEU A 1191 -26.90 0.34 16.46
CA LEU A 1191 -26.62 -0.41 17.70
C LEU A 1191 -27.83 -1.18 18.25
N SER A 1192 -29.04 -0.92 17.73
CA SER A 1192 -30.25 -1.57 18.24
C SER A 1192 -30.27 -3.04 17.85
N ASN A 1193 -30.08 -3.94 18.84
CA ASN A 1193 -30.31 -5.39 18.73
C ASN A 1193 -31.76 -5.79 18.37
N TYR A 1194 -32.64 -4.84 18.11
CA TYR A 1194 -33.98 -5.09 17.63
C TYR A 1194 -33.95 -5.53 16.16
N PRO A 1195 -34.51 -6.69 15.80
CA PRO A 1195 -34.58 -7.17 14.42
C PRO A 1195 -35.66 -6.39 13.65
N HIS A 1196 -35.35 -5.13 13.34
CA HIS A 1196 -36.17 -4.23 12.54
C HIS A 1196 -35.60 -4.16 11.11
N GLY A 1197 -35.45 -5.36 10.52
CA GLY A 1197 -34.89 -5.60 9.19
C GLY A 1197 -35.47 -6.90 8.65
N ILE A 1198 -36.32 -6.75 7.65
CA ILE A 1198 -37.06 -7.82 6.96
C ILE A 1198 -36.13 -8.97 6.58
N ILE A 1199 -36.50 -10.19 6.96
CA ILE A 1199 -35.75 -11.41 6.65
C ILE A 1199 -35.69 -11.56 5.11
N PRO A 1200 -34.57 -11.96 4.49
CA PRO A 1200 -34.61 -12.47 3.12
C PRO A 1200 -35.65 -13.60 3.02
N PHE A 1201 -36.16 -13.90 1.82
CA PHE A 1201 -37.32 -14.78 1.60
C PHE A 1201 -37.24 -16.20 2.22
N ASN A 1202 -36.10 -16.58 2.79
CA ASN A 1202 -35.91 -17.75 3.64
C ASN A 1202 -36.96 -17.92 4.76
N ALA A 1203 -37.57 -16.85 5.29
CA ALA A 1203 -38.69 -16.97 6.24
C ALA A 1203 -39.95 -17.63 5.64
N LEU A 1204 -40.15 -17.54 4.32
CA LEU A 1204 -41.28 -18.15 3.61
C LEU A 1204 -41.02 -19.62 3.24
N LYS A 1205 -39.86 -20.21 3.59
CA LYS A 1205 -39.65 -21.67 3.45
C LYS A 1205 -40.51 -22.50 4.42
N THR A 1206 -40.97 -21.94 5.52
CA THR A 1206 -41.73 -22.66 6.57
C THR A 1206 -43.25 -22.57 6.43
N SER A 1207 -43.79 -22.04 5.32
CA SER A 1207 -45.23 -21.92 5.07
C SER A 1207 -45.73 -22.68 3.84
N LYS A 1208 -45.09 -23.80 3.51
CA LYS A 1208 -45.56 -24.82 2.55
C LYS A 1208 -45.48 -26.21 3.13
#